data_AF-A0A6C0HLZ8-F1
#
_entry.id   AF-A0A6C0HLZ8-F1
#
_cell.length_a   1.000
_cell.length_b   1.000
_cell.length_c   1.000
_cell.angle_alpha   90.00
_cell.angle_beta   90.00
_cell.angle_gamma   90.00
#
_symmetry.space_group_name_H-M   'P 1'
#
loop_
_entity.id
_entity.type
_entity.pdbx_description
1 polymer ?
#
loop_
_entity_poly.entity_id
_entity_poly.type
_entity_poly.pdbx_seq_one_letter_code
_entity_poly.pdbx_strand_id
1 'polypeptide(L)'
;MFAAISDFFNSVMSFSLNISVTVKIIILIITIIVLLVGMYSIREQFEYSYFRHAYFWYFFVAFVNLISILIIVYFYNAKNGNYVGPPGATGTRGKRGKSGKFLTCSYCKTNLYIQKQQLSTIICKIILNYEPFNVEYNKMPFEALKYFDALIAAGSIDYSQFVTNIILAKTGDPAASDAVAKFKTLMVPNSLAFQLIDEINHSIGKSDNLIFGSFKRPNASMGYTILGDVVAGGTEQFNLNCFIISGDILFPQGYNLLVSFQSYNQDTGKHDTFTIWRPIGQNVMEQQQTSATGTTPVPTQYTALGDICSLGTTTPPLNLSAIIRETCLEEVSSEYATMIFIYCGIDLTFTDETHNVDYTQTTSYLIENKIANNIQIFSVWRTPLNTFITNSNSDNQIINNTVAFNIYNNLSFALNENGNLKTEARQYLITYLSTVQIKKITSAALLCKHFDMLYARELIYYINKAQSTLYGRSSVNTSTPEPTLNLSTLSLNLSPDAPLGDMMAAIAATIIEFNTYNANIGITDNSTQPPGYFEKSGYLNPNTQKKLPDDLMSVYNIINAELASLPVQIENTNTMLDIINCIFDAGFDTRIAIDSEGITEGGIMMTEIQELVIRICKVLMPPIVPIYMIKDECLGDTPIDNTHLELTHQFTEVVSQHNKYITFQAEDTNAQGNMQHIIRQQEQVLNNELGQVVGHIKGWYENITKMDLSEFTDSRIKSMIFIYKKTNEFYENAFSGVNIKVY
;
A
#
# COMPACT_ATOMS: atom_id res chain seq x y z
N MET A 1 -14.88 32.10 -5.99
CA MET A 1 -13.99 33.28 -6.00
C MET A 1 -12.53 32.90 -5.77
N PHE A 2 -12.21 32.06 -4.77
CA PHE A 2 -10.84 31.56 -4.54
C PHE A 2 -10.27 30.68 -5.66
N ALA A 3 -11.09 29.82 -6.30
CA ALA A 3 -10.65 29.01 -7.44
C ALA A 3 -10.18 29.86 -8.63
N ALA A 4 -10.93 30.89 -9.01
CA ALA A 4 -10.55 31.79 -10.10
C ALA A 4 -9.27 32.61 -9.80
N ILE A 5 -9.01 32.94 -8.53
CA ILE A 5 -7.77 33.60 -8.11
C ILE A 5 -6.60 32.62 -8.15
N SER A 6 -6.81 31.37 -7.73
CA SER A 6 -5.81 30.29 -7.80
C SER A 6 -5.43 29.97 -9.24
N ASP A 7 -6.42 29.83 -10.13
CA ASP A 7 -6.21 29.54 -11.55
C ASP A 7 -5.50 30.70 -12.26
N PHE A 8 -5.84 31.94 -11.89
CA PHE A 8 -5.12 33.13 -12.36
C PHE A 8 -3.66 33.13 -11.86
N PHE A 9 -3.41 32.83 -10.58
CA PHE A 9 -2.07 32.79 -10.02
C PHE A 9 -1.21 31.68 -10.65
N ASN A 10 -1.78 30.49 -10.82
CA ASN A 10 -1.11 29.36 -11.46
C ASN A 10 -0.81 29.64 -12.94
N SER A 11 -1.73 30.32 -13.65
CA SER A 11 -1.53 30.75 -15.04
C SER A 11 -0.50 31.87 -15.19
N VAL A 12 -0.35 32.75 -14.19
CA VAL A 12 0.69 33.78 -14.17
C VAL A 12 2.05 33.19 -13.79
N MET A 13 2.09 32.23 -12.86
CA MET A 13 3.32 31.55 -12.44
C MET A 13 3.89 30.60 -13.50
N SER A 14 3.05 30.04 -14.38
CA SER A 14 3.50 29.24 -15.52
C SER A 14 4.15 30.06 -16.63
N PHE A 15 3.97 31.39 -16.64
CA PHE A 15 4.62 32.31 -17.56
C PHE A 15 6.05 32.67 -17.09
N SER A 16 7.01 31.75 -17.29
CA SER A 16 8.43 32.00 -17.02
C SER A 16 9.10 32.82 -18.14
N LEU A 17 8.70 34.08 -18.30
CA LEU A 17 9.42 35.00 -19.18
C LEU A 17 10.79 35.33 -18.56
N ASN A 18 11.87 35.09 -19.31
CA ASN A 18 13.23 35.40 -18.89
C ASN A 18 13.47 36.92 -18.99
N ILE A 19 12.87 37.66 -18.05
CA ILE A 19 12.88 39.13 -18.01
C ILE A 19 14.24 39.62 -17.49
N SER A 20 14.83 40.60 -18.17
CA SER A 20 16.09 41.23 -17.74
C SER A 20 15.97 41.81 -16.33
N VAL A 21 17.07 41.79 -15.57
CA VAL A 21 17.10 42.28 -14.17
C VAL A 21 16.64 43.74 -14.07
N THR A 22 16.97 44.57 -15.06
CA THR A 22 16.52 45.97 -15.16
C THR A 22 15.00 46.09 -15.21
N VAL A 23 14.33 45.25 -16.00
CA VAL A 23 12.86 45.27 -16.12
C VAL A 23 12.22 44.76 -14.82
N LYS A 24 12.83 43.78 -14.14
CA LYS A 24 12.37 43.33 -12.80
C LYS A 24 12.42 44.46 -11.77
N ILE A 25 13.47 45.29 -11.77
CA ILE A 25 13.59 46.46 -10.91
C ILE A 25 12.47 47.48 -11.20
N ILE A 26 12.19 47.76 -12.48
CA ILE A 26 11.12 48.69 -12.88
C ILE A 26 9.75 48.19 -12.41
N ILE A 27 9.44 46.91 -12.62
CA ILE A 27 8.18 46.31 -12.18
C ILE A 27 8.03 46.41 -10.65
N LEU A 28 9.09 46.09 -9.89
CA LEU A 28 9.06 46.19 -8.43
C LEU A 28 8.80 47.63 -7.95
N ILE A 29 9.41 48.64 -8.59
CA ILE A 29 9.17 50.04 -8.25
C ILE A 29 7.70 50.42 -8.52
N ILE A 30 7.15 50.02 -9.67
CA ILE A 30 5.74 50.28 -10.01
C ILE A 30 4.82 49.63 -8.99
N THR A 31 5.06 48.38 -8.61
CA THR A 31 4.26 47.66 -7.61
C THR A 31 4.29 48.37 -6.25
N ILE A 32 5.46 48.85 -5.81
CA ILE A 32 5.57 49.61 -4.55
C ILE A 32 4.74 50.89 -4.62
N ILE A 33 4.80 51.63 -5.74
CA ILE A 33 4.02 52.87 -5.93
C ILE A 33 2.52 52.57 -5.91
N VAL A 34 2.06 51.55 -6.65
CA VAL A 34 0.66 51.15 -6.68
C VAL A 34 0.17 50.75 -5.29
N LEU A 35 0.98 50.00 -4.53
CA LEU A 35 0.65 49.57 -3.19
C LEU A 35 0.55 50.76 -2.21
N LEU A 36 1.43 51.75 -2.32
CA LEU A 36 1.37 52.99 -1.52
C LEU A 36 0.14 53.83 -1.87
N VAL A 37 -0.18 53.98 -3.16
CA VAL A 37 -1.37 54.72 -3.64
C VAL A 37 -2.65 54.01 -3.21
N GLY A 38 -2.69 52.68 -3.31
CA GLY A 38 -3.80 51.85 -2.84
C GLY A 38 -4.01 51.96 -1.32
N MET A 39 -2.92 51.89 -0.55
CA MET A 39 -2.96 52.09 0.90
C MET A 39 -3.52 53.48 1.26
N TYR A 40 -3.10 54.53 0.54
CA TYR A 40 -3.60 55.87 0.76
C TYR A 40 -5.08 56.02 0.41
N SER A 41 -5.52 55.44 -0.72
CA SER A 41 -6.89 55.59 -1.21
C SER A 41 -7.91 54.82 -0.37
N ILE A 42 -7.54 53.66 0.16
CA ILE A 42 -8.45 52.79 0.94
C ILE A 42 -8.47 53.20 2.43
N ARG A 43 -7.51 54.02 2.88
CA ARG A 43 -7.41 54.50 4.27
C ARG A 43 -8.71 55.13 4.80
N GLU A 44 -9.48 55.78 3.93
CA GLU A 44 -10.71 56.48 4.30
C GLU A 44 -11.95 55.58 4.35
N GLN A 45 -11.88 54.36 3.80
CA GLN A 45 -13.04 53.45 3.73
C GLN A 45 -13.26 52.60 4.99
N PHE A 46 -12.33 52.62 5.94
CA PHE A 46 -12.46 51.86 7.20
C PHE A 46 -13.02 52.75 8.33
N GLU A 47 -14.29 52.58 8.66
CA GLU A 47 -15.00 53.32 9.73
C GLU A 47 -14.56 52.90 11.15
N TYR A 48 -14.13 51.65 11.34
CA TYR A 48 -13.72 51.12 12.65
C TYR A 48 -12.21 51.26 12.88
N SER A 49 -11.82 51.88 13.99
CA SER A 49 -10.42 52.17 14.34
C SER A 49 -9.54 50.93 14.49
N TYR A 50 -10.11 49.82 14.96
CA TYR A 50 -9.39 48.55 15.16
C TYR A 50 -8.93 47.92 13.83
N PHE A 51 -9.83 47.85 12.83
CA PHE A 51 -9.50 47.34 11.51
C PHE A 51 -8.45 48.20 10.79
N ARG A 52 -8.48 49.52 11.03
CA ARG A 52 -7.49 50.45 10.49
C ARG A 52 -6.06 50.11 10.93
N HIS A 53 -5.86 49.76 12.19
CA HIS A 53 -4.53 49.47 12.72
C HIS A 53 -3.97 48.14 12.22
N ALA A 54 -4.78 47.08 12.22
CA ALA A 54 -4.39 45.78 11.66
C ALA A 54 -4.09 45.87 10.15
N TYR A 55 -4.91 46.62 9.41
CA TYR A 55 -4.71 46.88 7.99
C TYR A 55 -3.39 47.63 7.72
N PHE A 56 -3.09 48.69 8.48
CA PHE A 56 -1.81 49.41 8.34
C PHE A 56 -0.59 48.53 8.61
N TRP A 57 -0.66 47.65 9.61
CA TRP A 57 0.43 46.71 9.91
C TRP A 57 0.68 45.72 8.78
N TYR A 58 -0.38 45.20 8.16
CA TYR A 58 -0.26 44.29 7.02
C TYR A 58 0.45 44.96 5.83
N PHE A 59 0.03 46.18 5.46
CA PHE A 59 0.66 46.94 4.38
C PHE A 59 2.09 47.37 4.69
N PHE A 60 2.38 47.69 5.96
CA PHE A 60 3.73 48.02 6.40
C PHE A 60 4.70 46.84 6.23
N VAL A 61 4.29 45.63 6.65
CA VAL A 61 5.12 44.41 6.47
C VAL A 61 5.32 44.12 4.98
N ALA A 62 4.27 44.22 4.17
CA ALA A 62 4.37 44.03 2.72
C ALA A 62 5.33 45.03 2.06
N PHE A 63 5.30 46.30 2.48
CA PHE A 63 6.19 47.34 2.00
C PHE A 63 7.66 47.08 2.36
N VAL A 64 7.95 46.67 3.59
CA VAL A 64 9.31 46.32 4.05
C VAL A 64 9.86 45.14 3.24
N ASN A 65 9.04 44.12 2.99
CA ASN A 65 9.45 42.97 2.19
C ASN A 65 9.77 43.35 0.74
N LEU A 66 8.93 44.17 0.10
CA LEU A 66 9.16 44.64 -1.27
C LEU A 66 10.42 45.51 -1.38
N ILE A 67 10.68 46.39 -0.40
CA ILE A 67 11.93 47.16 -0.35
C ILE A 67 13.14 46.25 -0.19
N SER A 68 13.05 45.24 0.67
CA SER A 68 14.16 44.30 0.90
C SER A 68 14.51 43.55 -0.39
N ILE A 69 13.50 43.06 -1.11
CA ILE A 69 13.67 42.43 -2.41
C ILE A 69 14.28 43.41 -3.43
N LEU A 70 13.79 44.65 -3.49
CA LEU A 70 14.31 45.68 -4.39
C LEU A 70 15.80 45.96 -4.12
N ILE A 71 16.20 46.09 -2.85
CA ILE A 71 17.60 46.32 -2.45
C ILE A 71 18.48 45.16 -2.90
N ILE A 72 18.05 43.92 -2.67
CA ILE A 72 18.80 42.72 -3.06
C ILE A 72 18.97 42.67 -4.58
N VAL A 73 17.87 42.82 -5.34
CA VAL A 73 17.91 42.78 -6.80
C VAL A 73 18.76 43.92 -7.37
N TYR A 74 18.68 45.12 -6.80
CA TYR A 74 19.51 46.25 -7.18
C TYR A 74 21.00 46.02 -6.87
N PHE A 75 21.32 45.46 -5.70
CA PHE A 75 22.69 45.12 -5.30
C PHE A 75 23.34 44.15 -6.29
N TYR A 76 22.63 43.08 -6.68
CA TYR A 76 23.15 42.12 -7.66
C TYR A 76 23.23 42.72 -9.06
N ASN A 77 22.30 43.60 -9.45
CA ASN A 77 22.40 44.30 -10.74
C ASN A 77 23.61 45.26 -10.81
N ALA A 78 23.89 45.98 -9.74
CA ALA A 78 25.03 46.89 -9.64
C ALA A 78 26.39 46.16 -9.61
N LYS A 79 26.38 44.86 -9.28
CA LYS A 79 27.56 43.99 -9.21
C LYS A 79 27.79 43.15 -10.47
N ASN A 80 26.97 43.30 -11.53
CA ASN A 80 27.17 42.65 -12.83
C ASN A 80 28.34 43.27 -13.64
N GLY A 81 29.55 43.12 -13.12
CA GLY A 81 30.80 43.32 -13.83
C GLY A 81 31.80 42.25 -13.41
N ASN A 82 32.64 41.78 -14.33
CA ASN A 82 33.79 40.95 -13.98
C ASN A 82 34.79 41.82 -13.20
N TYR A 83 34.68 41.81 -11.87
CA TYR A 83 35.68 42.41 -11.00
C TYR A 83 36.90 41.48 -10.96
N VAL A 84 37.81 41.67 -11.91
CA VAL A 84 39.17 41.11 -11.83
C VAL A 84 39.84 41.80 -10.65
N GLY A 85 39.95 41.09 -9.52
CA GLY A 85 40.76 41.56 -8.40
C GLY A 85 42.21 41.76 -8.85
N PRO A 86 42.97 42.67 -8.22
CA PRO A 86 44.40 42.78 -8.49
C PRO A 86 45.04 41.39 -8.29
N PRO A 87 45.96 40.97 -9.19
CA PRO A 87 46.60 39.67 -9.06
C PRO A 87 47.24 39.58 -7.68
N GLY A 88 46.80 38.59 -6.91
CA GLY A 88 47.42 38.28 -5.63
C GLY A 88 48.91 38.02 -5.83
N ALA A 89 49.74 38.44 -4.86
CA ALA A 89 51.16 38.15 -4.92
C ALA A 89 51.36 36.64 -5.15
N THR A 90 52.19 36.30 -6.14
CA THR A 90 52.55 34.92 -6.44
C THR A 90 53.02 34.25 -5.15
N GLY A 91 52.24 33.28 -4.67
CA GLY A 91 52.62 32.49 -3.51
C GLY A 91 53.98 31.85 -3.76
N THR A 92 54.87 31.94 -2.78
CA THR A 92 56.15 31.25 -2.82
C THR A 92 55.89 29.76 -3.06
N ARG A 93 56.61 29.15 -4.01
CA ARG A 93 56.61 27.69 -4.21
C ARG A 93 56.73 27.01 -2.85
N GLY A 94 55.67 26.35 -2.41
CA GLY A 94 55.70 25.53 -1.21
C GLY A 94 56.85 24.55 -1.33
N LYS A 95 57.60 24.36 -0.23
CA LYS A 95 58.62 23.32 -0.17
C LYS A 95 57.97 22.01 -0.62
N ARG A 96 58.61 21.34 -1.58
CA ARG A 96 58.20 20.01 -2.05
C ARG A 96 57.87 19.16 -0.82
N GLY A 97 56.61 18.77 -0.69
CA GLY A 97 56.17 17.89 0.39
C GLY A 97 57.13 16.69 0.41
N LYS A 98 57.64 16.35 1.59
CA LYS A 98 58.34 15.08 1.76
C LYS A 98 57.38 14.00 1.27
N SER A 99 57.85 13.02 0.49
CA SER A 99 57.08 11.80 0.23
C SER A 99 56.50 11.35 1.57
N GLY A 100 55.18 11.23 1.61
CA GLY A 100 54.49 10.72 2.79
C GLY A 100 55.20 9.44 3.19
N LYS A 101 55.87 9.45 4.34
CA LYS A 101 56.08 8.20 5.05
C LYS A 101 54.68 7.68 5.27
N PHE A 102 54.41 6.45 4.83
CA PHE A 102 53.19 5.71 5.15
C PHE A 102 52.74 6.15 6.54
N LEU A 103 51.72 7.01 6.58
CA LEU A 103 50.99 7.30 7.78
C LEU A 103 50.21 6.00 7.98
N THR A 104 50.82 5.04 8.66
CA THR A 104 50.08 4.17 9.54
C THR A 104 49.43 5.10 10.55
N CYS A 105 48.26 5.58 10.14
CA CYS A 105 47.40 6.44 10.90
C CYS A 105 47.01 5.67 12.16
N SER A 106 47.71 5.91 13.26
CA SER A 106 47.34 5.43 14.59
C SER A 106 46.05 6.08 15.11
N TYR A 107 45.44 6.97 14.32
CA TYR A 107 44.11 7.56 14.50
C TYR A 107 43.02 6.95 13.60
N CYS A 108 43.35 5.99 12.74
CA CYS A 108 42.40 5.36 11.82
C CYS A 108 41.96 4.01 12.39
N LYS A 109 41.07 4.03 13.40
CA LYS A 109 40.56 2.80 14.03
C LYS A 109 39.26 2.28 13.43
N THR A 110 38.61 3.03 12.54
CA THR A 110 37.32 2.64 11.90
C THR A 110 37.31 3.03 10.42
N ASN A 111 38.32 2.59 9.66
CA ASN A 111 38.31 2.81 8.21
C ASN A 111 37.51 1.69 7.55
N LEU A 112 36.32 2.03 7.06
CA LEU A 112 35.56 1.23 6.13
C LEU A 112 35.97 1.60 4.71
N TYR A 113 36.24 0.58 3.90
CA TYR A 113 36.51 0.75 2.47
C TYR A 113 35.30 0.25 1.71
N ILE A 114 34.62 1.16 1.03
CA ILE A 114 33.44 0.84 0.24
C ILE A 114 33.80 0.88 -1.25
N GLN A 115 33.35 -0.11 -2.01
CA GLN A 115 33.52 -0.16 -3.44
C GLN A 115 32.16 -0.31 -4.11
N LYS A 116 31.92 0.53 -5.12
CA LYS A 116 30.76 0.42 -6.01
C LYS A 116 30.92 -0.82 -6.89
N GLN A 117 29.87 -1.64 -6.94
CA GLN A 117 29.79 -2.87 -7.72
C GLN A 117 28.52 -2.83 -8.58
N GLN A 118 28.62 -3.27 -9.83
CA GLN A 118 27.46 -3.37 -10.75
C GLN A 118 27.22 -4.78 -11.23
N LEU A 119 28.22 -5.66 -11.15
CA LEU A 119 28.05 -7.06 -11.53
C LEU A 119 27.40 -7.80 -10.37
N SER A 120 26.19 -8.30 -10.62
CA SER A 120 25.44 -9.13 -9.70
C SER A 120 24.91 -10.37 -10.41
N THR A 121 24.90 -11.50 -9.70
CA THR A 121 24.36 -12.77 -10.20
C THR A 121 22.91 -12.92 -9.77
N ILE A 122 22.02 -13.32 -10.68
CA ILE A 122 20.60 -13.54 -10.36
C ILE A 122 20.49 -14.79 -9.49
N ILE A 123 19.85 -14.65 -8.33
CA ILE A 123 19.56 -15.76 -7.41
C ILE A 123 18.26 -16.44 -7.83
N CYS A 124 17.20 -15.65 -7.99
CA CYS A 124 15.92 -16.11 -8.50
C CYS A 124 15.11 -14.98 -9.15
N LYS A 125 14.15 -15.36 -9.99
CA LYS A 125 13.16 -14.47 -10.60
C LYS A 125 11.76 -14.93 -10.22
N ILE A 126 10.94 -13.99 -9.80
CA ILE A 126 9.54 -14.21 -9.46
C ILE A 126 8.70 -13.91 -10.70
N ILE A 127 8.21 -14.96 -11.36
CA ILE A 127 7.48 -14.87 -12.64
C ILE A 127 5.97 -15.00 -12.39
N LEU A 128 5.18 -14.12 -13.00
CA LEU A 128 3.71 -14.04 -12.90
C LEU A 128 2.98 -15.17 -13.65
N ASN A 129 3.47 -15.54 -14.84
CA ASN A 129 2.77 -16.40 -15.80
C ASN A 129 3.43 -17.78 -15.99
N TYR A 130 3.61 -18.57 -14.93
CA TYR A 130 4.22 -19.90 -15.06
C TYR A 130 3.24 -21.07 -14.82
N GLU A 131 3.36 -22.13 -15.63
CA GLU A 131 2.39 -23.22 -15.77
C GLU A 131 1.97 -23.95 -14.47
N PRO A 132 2.82 -24.30 -13.50
CA PRO A 132 2.39 -24.86 -12.22
C PRO A 132 1.57 -23.91 -11.34
N PHE A 133 1.70 -22.59 -11.51
CA PHE A 133 0.72 -21.64 -10.94
C PHE A 133 -0.67 -21.84 -11.58
N ASN A 134 -0.73 -22.29 -12.84
CA ASN A 134 -1.96 -22.72 -13.51
C ASN A 134 -2.37 -24.17 -13.22
N VAL A 135 -1.46 -25.06 -12.81
CA VAL A 135 -1.75 -26.50 -12.63
C VAL A 135 -2.13 -26.84 -11.19
N GLU A 136 -1.53 -26.21 -10.17
CA GLU A 136 -1.85 -26.46 -8.75
C GLU A 136 -2.82 -25.42 -8.15
N TYR A 137 -2.84 -24.18 -8.64
CA TYR A 137 -3.69 -23.09 -8.11
C TYR A 137 -5.07 -22.93 -8.78
N ASN A 138 -5.47 -23.95 -9.55
CA ASN A 138 -6.63 -23.99 -10.43
C ASN A 138 -6.55 -22.98 -11.59
N LYS A 139 -6.71 -23.48 -12.81
CA LYS A 139 -6.91 -22.74 -14.07
C LYS A 139 -8.10 -21.74 -14.07
N MET A 140 -8.73 -21.45 -12.93
CA MET A 140 -10.02 -20.76 -12.84
C MET A 140 -9.96 -19.24 -12.59
N PRO A 141 -9.08 -18.65 -11.73
CA PRO A 141 -9.12 -17.22 -11.46
C PRO A 141 -8.80 -16.38 -12.69
N PHE A 142 -7.78 -16.75 -13.46
CA PHE A 142 -7.37 -15.99 -14.66
C PHE A 142 -8.41 -16.06 -15.77
N GLU A 143 -9.03 -17.22 -16.00
CA GLU A 143 -10.11 -17.35 -16.98
C GLU A 143 -11.36 -16.58 -16.54
N ALA A 144 -11.69 -16.60 -15.25
CA ALA A 144 -12.80 -15.85 -14.69
C ALA A 144 -12.54 -14.33 -14.74
N LEU A 145 -11.34 -13.87 -14.35
CA LEU A 145 -10.91 -12.47 -14.46
C LEU A 145 -10.98 -12.00 -15.91
N LYS A 146 -10.38 -12.74 -16.85
CA LYS A 146 -10.41 -12.40 -18.27
C LYS A 146 -11.84 -12.37 -18.83
N TYR A 147 -12.71 -13.28 -18.38
CA TYR A 147 -14.12 -13.27 -18.73
C TYR A 147 -14.81 -11.99 -18.26
N PHE A 148 -14.61 -11.58 -17.02
CA PHE A 148 -15.21 -10.37 -16.48
C PHE A 148 -14.60 -9.08 -17.03
N ASP A 149 -13.29 -9.04 -17.27
CA ASP A 149 -12.62 -7.91 -17.93
C ASP A 149 -13.21 -7.67 -19.32
N ALA A 150 -13.47 -8.74 -20.08
CA ALA A 150 -14.14 -8.64 -21.38
C ALA A 150 -15.57 -8.09 -21.28
N LEU A 151 -16.32 -8.47 -20.23
CA LEU A 151 -17.68 -7.96 -19.99
C LEU A 151 -17.69 -6.49 -19.53
N ILE A 152 -16.73 -6.09 -18.69
CA ILE A 152 -16.55 -4.69 -18.27
C ILE A 152 -16.18 -3.83 -19.47
N ALA A 153 -15.26 -4.29 -20.32
CA ALA A 153 -14.89 -3.60 -21.55
C ALA A 153 -16.08 -3.44 -22.52
N ALA A 154 -17.02 -4.40 -22.51
CA ALA A 154 -18.26 -4.33 -23.27
C ALA A 154 -19.37 -3.48 -22.61
N GLY A 155 -19.12 -2.86 -21.45
CA GLY A 155 -20.09 -2.03 -20.73
C GLY A 155 -21.34 -2.78 -20.26
N SER A 156 -21.23 -4.08 -20.02
CA SER A 156 -22.37 -5.01 -19.95
C SER A 156 -22.68 -5.55 -18.55
N ILE A 157 -22.08 -5.02 -17.48
CA ILE A 157 -22.33 -5.50 -16.11
C ILE A 157 -23.37 -4.62 -15.40
N ASP A 158 -24.54 -5.21 -15.12
CA ASP A 158 -25.51 -4.67 -14.16
C ASP A 158 -25.25 -5.27 -12.77
N TYR A 159 -24.55 -4.52 -11.91
CA TYR A 159 -24.20 -4.96 -10.57
C TYR A 159 -25.43 -5.21 -9.67
N SER A 160 -26.60 -4.61 -9.94
CA SER A 160 -27.80 -4.78 -9.13
C SER A 160 -28.40 -6.18 -9.27
N GLN A 161 -28.49 -6.70 -10.49
CA GLN A 161 -28.92 -8.08 -10.73
C GLN A 161 -27.82 -9.07 -10.35
N PHE A 162 -26.56 -8.70 -10.54
CA PHE A 162 -25.39 -9.52 -10.26
C PHE A 162 -25.28 -9.90 -8.78
N VAL A 163 -25.29 -8.93 -7.87
CA VAL A 163 -25.20 -9.17 -6.42
C VAL A 163 -26.34 -10.05 -5.92
N THR A 164 -27.57 -9.75 -6.37
CA THR A 164 -28.77 -10.52 -6.02
C THR A 164 -28.65 -11.98 -6.47
N ASN A 165 -28.09 -12.24 -7.65
CA ASN A 165 -27.91 -13.59 -8.18
C ASN A 165 -26.74 -14.34 -7.53
N ILE A 166 -25.69 -13.63 -7.11
CA ILE A 166 -24.47 -14.22 -6.52
C ILE A 166 -24.67 -14.58 -5.05
N ILE A 167 -25.19 -13.64 -4.25
CA ILE A 167 -25.35 -13.81 -2.80
C ILE A 167 -26.61 -14.61 -2.48
N LEU A 168 -27.73 -14.33 -3.16
CA LEU A 168 -29.03 -14.98 -2.87
C LEU A 168 -29.33 -16.20 -3.76
N ALA A 169 -28.40 -16.60 -4.64
CA ALA A 169 -28.47 -17.79 -5.49
C ALA A 169 -29.77 -17.97 -6.31
N LYS A 170 -30.44 -16.87 -6.67
CA LYS A 170 -31.69 -16.90 -7.46
C LYS A 170 -31.39 -17.03 -8.96
N THR A 171 -31.00 -18.20 -9.46
CA THR A 171 -30.82 -18.40 -10.91
C THR A 171 -31.80 -19.43 -11.48
N GLY A 172 -32.72 -18.94 -12.33
CA GLY A 172 -33.52 -19.77 -13.26
C GLY A 172 -32.92 -19.87 -14.66
N ASP A 173 -31.83 -19.15 -14.95
CA ASP A 173 -31.17 -19.05 -16.27
C ASP A 173 -29.78 -19.75 -16.26
N PRO A 174 -29.53 -20.70 -17.18
CA PRO A 174 -28.24 -21.37 -17.32
C PRO A 174 -27.03 -20.45 -17.59
N ALA A 175 -27.20 -19.34 -18.32
CA ALA A 175 -26.10 -18.42 -18.62
C ALA A 175 -25.69 -17.57 -17.40
N ALA A 176 -26.69 -17.17 -16.59
CA ALA A 176 -26.44 -16.56 -15.29
C ALA A 176 -25.75 -17.53 -14.33
N SER A 177 -26.00 -18.84 -14.46
CA SER A 177 -25.35 -19.89 -13.66
C SER A 177 -23.83 -19.98 -13.91
N ASP A 178 -23.37 -19.89 -15.16
CA ASP A 178 -21.92 -19.95 -15.49
C ASP A 178 -21.16 -18.70 -15.01
N ALA A 179 -21.73 -17.50 -15.22
CA ALA A 179 -21.15 -16.25 -14.73
C ALA A 179 -21.07 -16.24 -13.19
N VAL A 180 -22.12 -16.68 -12.50
CA VAL A 180 -22.13 -16.81 -11.03
C VAL A 180 -21.09 -17.83 -10.57
N ALA A 181 -20.96 -18.98 -11.25
CA ALA A 181 -19.96 -19.98 -10.91
C ALA A 181 -18.53 -19.42 -11.06
N LYS A 182 -18.23 -18.74 -12.17
CA LYS A 182 -16.94 -18.07 -12.39
C LYS A 182 -16.68 -17.00 -11.33
N PHE A 183 -17.67 -16.18 -10.99
CA PHE A 183 -17.49 -15.15 -9.95
C PHE A 183 -17.24 -15.74 -8.56
N LYS A 184 -17.91 -16.84 -8.20
CA LYS A 184 -17.65 -17.54 -6.93
C LYS A 184 -16.19 -18.02 -6.83
N THR A 185 -15.53 -18.35 -7.95
CA THR A 185 -14.08 -18.66 -7.94
C THR A 185 -13.20 -17.45 -7.64
N LEU A 186 -13.68 -16.23 -7.92
CA LEU A 186 -13.00 -14.98 -7.57
C LEU A 186 -13.16 -14.61 -6.10
N MET A 187 -14.24 -15.05 -5.45
CA MET A 187 -14.56 -14.77 -4.05
C MET A 187 -13.78 -15.62 -3.04
N VAL A 188 -12.96 -16.58 -3.50
CA VAL A 188 -12.16 -17.42 -2.62
C VAL A 188 -11.00 -16.60 -2.02
N PRO A 189 -10.69 -16.71 -0.71
CA PRO A 189 -9.64 -15.90 -0.07
C PRO A 189 -8.28 -15.93 -0.79
N ASN A 190 -7.84 -17.10 -1.29
CA ASN A 190 -6.61 -17.21 -2.10
C ASN A 190 -6.67 -16.39 -3.39
N SER A 191 -7.81 -16.43 -4.07
CA SER A 191 -8.04 -15.69 -5.31
C SER A 191 -8.05 -14.18 -5.06
N LEU A 192 -8.70 -13.75 -3.97
CA LEU A 192 -8.72 -12.35 -3.55
C LEU A 192 -7.32 -11.87 -3.14
N ALA A 193 -6.57 -12.68 -2.40
CA ALA A 193 -5.19 -12.35 -2.00
C ALA A 193 -4.31 -12.13 -3.24
N PHE A 194 -4.39 -13.03 -4.21
CA PHE A 194 -3.64 -12.92 -5.46
C PHE A 194 -4.06 -11.68 -6.26
N GLN A 195 -5.36 -11.44 -6.44
CA GLN A 195 -5.88 -10.26 -7.15
C GLN A 195 -5.39 -8.96 -6.51
N LEU A 196 -5.49 -8.83 -5.18
CA LEU A 196 -5.02 -7.65 -4.47
C LEU A 196 -3.50 -7.46 -4.62
N ILE A 197 -2.72 -8.53 -4.49
CA ILE A 197 -1.26 -8.50 -4.66
C ILE A 197 -0.88 -8.04 -6.07
N ASP A 198 -1.58 -8.55 -7.08
CA ASP A 198 -1.39 -8.15 -8.47
C ASP A 198 -1.67 -6.65 -8.66
N GLU A 199 -2.83 -6.17 -8.18
CA GLU A 199 -3.23 -4.77 -8.29
C GLU A 199 -2.30 -3.81 -7.53
N ILE A 200 -1.83 -4.21 -6.36
CA ILE A 200 -0.84 -3.45 -5.57
C ILE A 200 0.48 -3.35 -6.33
N ASN A 201 0.96 -4.47 -6.88
CA ASN A 201 2.21 -4.52 -7.63
C ASN A 201 2.16 -3.64 -8.87
N HIS A 202 1.01 -3.56 -9.55
CA HIS A 202 0.80 -2.63 -10.66
C HIS A 202 0.73 -1.17 -10.18
N SER A 203 -0.08 -0.88 -9.14
CA SER A 203 -0.34 0.47 -8.64
C SER A 203 0.92 1.15 -8.06
N ILE A 204 1.57 0.49 -7.10
CA ILE A 204 2.67 1.09 -6.31
C ILE A 204 3.97 0.31 -6.39
N GLY A 205 3.94 -0.94 -6.88
CA GLY A 205 5.14 -1.73 -7.11
C GLY A 205 5.94 -1.29 -8.35
N LYS A 206 7.10 -1.93 -8.50
CA LYS A 206 8.03 -1.85 -9.63
C LYS A 206 7.98 -3.11 -10.51
N SER A 207 6.99 -3.97 -10.28
CA SER A 207 6.67 -5.15 -11.08
C SER A 207 6.25 -4.77 -12.51
N ASP A 208 6.36 -5.72 -13.42
CA ASP A 208 5.68 -5.67 -14.72
C ASP A 208 4.75 -6.87 -14.87
N ASN A 209 4.16 -7.03 -16.06
CA ASN A 209 3.11 -8.00 -16.34
C ASN A 209 3.63 -9.45 -16.43
N LEU A 210 4.95 -9.67 -16.42
CA LEU A 210 5.57 -10.98 -16.53
C LEU A 210 6.38 -11.37 -15.30
N ILE A 211 6.95 -10.40 -14.60
CA ILE A 211 7.90 -10.60 -13.50
C ILE A 211 7.52 -9.63 -12.37
N PHE A 212 7.38 -10.14 -11.15
CA PHE A 212 7.27 -9.25 -9.98
C PHE A 212 8.62 -8.64 -9.64
N GLY A 213 9.67 -9.47 -9.60
CA GLY A 213 11.03 -8.98 -9.44
C GLY A 213 12.06 -10.09 -9.45
N SER A 214 13.30 -9.71 -9.18
CA SER A 214 14.43 -10.62 -9.09
C SER A 214 15.35 -10.25 -7.93
N PHE A 215 15.83 -11.28 -7.24
CA PHE A 215 16.88 -11.15 -6.24
C PHE A 215 18.23 -11.38 -6.92
N LYS A 216 19.21 -10.52 -6.63
CA LYS A 216 20.53 -10.53 -7.25
C LYS A 216 21.62 -10.40 -6.18
N ARG A 217 22.66 -11.22 -6.24
CA ARG A 217 23.81 -11.15 -5.35
C ARG A 217 24.94 -10.33 -5.97
N PRO A 218 25.45 -9.27 -5.32
CA PRO A 218 26.65 -8.58 -5.78
C PRO A 218 27.86 -9.53 -5.84
N ASN A 219 28.66 -9.44 -6.91
CA ASN A 219 29.91 -10.19 -7.01
C ASN A 219 30.99 -9.48 -6.19
N ALA A 220 31.28 -9.98 -4.99
CA ALA A 220 32.31 -9.41 -4.13
C ALA A 220 33.72 -9.64 -4.71
N SER A 221 34.52 -8.57 -4.78
CA SER A 221 35.94 -8.64 -5.13
C SER A 221 36.75 -9.25 -3.98
N MET A 222 37.95 -9.76 -4.27
CA MET A 222 38.80 -10.38 -3.25
C MET A 222 39.10 -9.40 -2.10
N GLY A 223 38.77 -9.78 -0.87
CA GLY A 223 38.95 -8.96 0.33
C GLY A 223 37.76 -8.06 0.68
N TYR A 224 36.68 -8.09 -0.09
CA TYR A 224 35.43 -7.38 0.17
C TYR A 224 34.29 -8.37 0.46
N THR A 225 33.28 -7.90 1.17
CA THR A 225 32.06 -8.63 1.55
C THR A 225 30.84 -7.81 1.14
N ILE A 226 29.72 -8.47 0.83
CA ILE A 226 28.47 -7.75 0.52
C ILE A 226 27.79 -7.25 1.81
N LEU A 227 26.98 -6.19 1.67
CA LEU A 227 26.15 -5.64 2.77
C LEU A 227 24.76 -6.31 2.88
N GLY A 228 24.34 -6.96 1.80
CA GLY A 228 23.03 -7.56 1.57
C GLY A 228 22.91 -7.93 0.10
N ASP A 229 21.91 -8.72 -0.27
CA ASP A 229 21.60 -8.88 -1.70
C ASP A 229 20.80 -7.66 -2.20
N VAL A 230 20.59 -7.61 -3.51
CA VAL A 230 19.95 -6.52 -4.24
C VAL A 230 18.66 -7.03 -4.84
N VAL A 231 17.67 -6.15 -4.97
CA VAL A 231 16.38 -6.47 -5.60
C VAL A 231 16.10 -5.54 -6.79
N ALA A 232 15.62 -6.11 -7.89
CA ALA A 232 15.11 -5.37 -9.04
C ALA A 232 13.64 -5.73 -9.30
N GLY A 233 12.81 -4.76 -9.65
CA GLY A 233 11.39 -4.96 -9.98
C GLY A 233 11.19 -5.28 -11.45
N GLY A 234 10.24 -6.16 -11.77
CA GLY A 234 9.89 -6.50 -13.15
C GLY A 234 11.09 -6.80 -14.06
N THR A 235 11.07 -6.19 -15.23
CA THR A 235 12.12 -6.22 -16.25
C THR A 235 13.05 -5.02 -16.13
N GLU A 236 13.27 -4.46 -14.94
CA GLU A 236 14.37 -3.50 -14.71
C GLU A 236 15.69 -4.10 -15.23
N GLN A 237 16.08 -3.69 -16.45
CA GLN A 237 17.25 -4.20 -17.18
C GLN A 237 18.54 -3.55 -16.68
N PHE A 238 18.45 -2.55 -15.82
CA PHE A 238 19.61 -1.82 -15.32
C PHE A 238 20.34 -2.57 -14.20
N ASN A 239 21.65 -2.40 -14.17
CA ASN A 239 22.49 -2.92 -13.10
C ASN A 239 22.50 -1.89 -11.97
N LEU A 240 21.78 -2.21 -10.89
CA LEU A 240 21.80 -1.39 -9.69
C LEU A 240 23.22 -1.28 -9.15
N ASN A 241 23.60 -0.04 -8.83
CA ASN A 241 24.87 0.25 -8.18
C ASN A 241 24.77 -0.25 -6.73
N CYS A 242 25.36 -1.40 -6.45
CA CYS A 242 25.45 -1.94 -5.11
C CYS A 242 26.82 -1.64 -4.51
N PHE A 243 26.94 -1.82 -3.20
CA PHE A 243 28.16 -1.54 -2.46
C PHE A 243 28.68 -2.78 -1.76
N ILE A 244 29.99 -3.01 -1.89
CA ILE A 244 30.73 -4.03 -1.16
C ILE A 244 31.70 -3.36 -0.22
N ILE A 245 32.00 -4.00 0.90
CA ILE A 245 32.73 -3.38 2.02
C ILE A 245 33.91 -4.23 2.48
N SER A 246 34.95 -3.55 2.95
CA SER A 246 36.12 -4.13 3.64
C SER A 246 36.54 -3.23 4.79
N GLY A 247 37.46 -3.69 5.65
CA GLY A 247 37.98 -2.94 6.78
C GLY A 247 37.40 -3.41 8.12
N ASP A 248 36.97 -2.46 8.95
CA ASP A 248 36.46 -2.72 10.30
C ASP A 248 35.02 -3.26 10.29
N ILE A 249 34.86 -4.46 9.77
CA ILE A 249 33.60 -5.20 9.69
C ILE A 249 33.67 -6.47 10.52
N LEU A 250 32.51 -6.93 10.98
CA LEU A 250 32.32 -8.28 11.53
C LEU A 250 31.39 -9.08 10.63
N PHE A 251 31.25 -10.36 10.94
CA PHE A 251 30.25 -11.23 10.33
C PHE A 251 29.07 -11.42 11.28
N PRO A 252 27.85 -11.70 10.79
CA PRO A 252 26.70 -11.96 11.65
C PRO A 252 26.92 -13.13 12.60
N GLN A 253 26.22 -13.10 13.75
CA GLN A 253 26.21 -14.21 14.71
C GLN A 253 25.45 -15.44 14.18
N GLY A 254 24.50 -15.18 13.29
CA GLY A 254 23.59 -16.13 12.69
C GLY A 254 22.63 -15.40 11.76
N TYR A 255 21.59 -16.09 11.32
CA TYR A 255 20.55 -15.48 10.51
C TYR A 255 19.17 -15.86 11.05
N ASN A 256 18.26 -14.88 11.08
CA ASN A 256 16.84 -15.12 11.32
C ASN A 256 16.16 -15.46 9.99
N LEU A 257 15.40 -16.56 9.96
CA LEU A 257 14.54 -16.89 8.82
C LEU A 257 13.35 -15.93 8.83
N LEU A 258 13.15 -15.16 7.76
CA LEU A 258 12.00 -14.27 7.63
C LEU A 258 10.83 -14.97 6.93
N VAL A 259 11.09 -15.51 5.73
CA VAL A 259 10.07 -16.15 4.89
C VAL A 259 10.71 -17.15 3.94
N SER A 260 9.98 -18.22 3.62
CA SER A 260 10.34 -19.16 2.55
C SER A 260 9.25 -19.15 1.48
N PHE A 261 9.66 -19.21 0.22
CA PHE A 261 8.75 -19.09 -0.92
C PHE A 261 9.26 -19.93 -2.09
N GLN A 262 8.36 -20.33 -2.98
CA GLN A 262 8.74 -21.03 -4.20
C GLN A 262 8.86 -20.04 -5.36
N SER A 263 9.91 -20.21 -6.16
CA SER A 263 10.17 -19.36 -7.32
C SER A 263 10.81 -20.16 -8.45
N TYR A 264 10.68 -19.68 -9.68
CA TYR A 264 11.34 -20.28 -10.84
C TYR A 264 12.86 -20.11 -10.72
N ASN A 265 13.58 -21.23 -10.73
CA ASN A 265 15.03 -21.27 -10.77
C ASN A 265 15.49 -21.43 -12.22
N GLN A 266 16.25 -20.44 -12.72
CA GLN A 266 16.74 -20.43 -14.10
C GLN A 266 17.77 -21.52 -14.37
N ASP A 267 18.54 -21.92 -13.36
CA ASP A 267 19.62 -22.89 -13.49
C ASP A 267 19.08 -24.32 -13.60
N THR A 268 18.02 -24.63 -12.85
CA THR A 268 17.40 -25.97 -12.83
C THR A 268 16.21 -26.08 -13.79
N GLY A 269 15.62 -24.96 -14.22
CA GLY A 269 14.38 -24.92 -14.98
C GLY A 269 13.15 -25.39 -14.19
N LYS A 270 13.25 -25.44 -12.85
CA LYS A 270 12.21 -25.94 -11.95
C LYS A 270 11.85 -24.89 -10.91
N HIS A 271 10.75 -25.13 -10.18
CA HIS A 271 10.44 -24.39 -8.96
C HIS A 271 11.27 -24.97 -7.84
N ASP A 272 12.10 -24.10 -7.25
CA ASP A 272 12.83 -24.43 -6.05
C ASP A 272 12.35 -23.53 -4.91
N THR A 273 12.50 -24.00 -3.68
CA THR A 273 12.26 -23.20 -2.49
C THR A 273 13.42 -22.23 -2.31
N PHE A 274 13.11 -20.97 -2.06
CA PHE A 274 14.04 -19.93 -1.66
C PHE A 274 13.65 -19.40 -0.28
N THR A 275 14.62 -18.92 0.48
CA THR A 275 14.40 -18.38 1.82
C THR A 275 15.10 -17.03 1.96
N ILE A 276 14.40 -16.07 2.56
CA ILE A 276 14.95 -14.77 2.94
C ILE A 276 15.42 -14.83 4.40
N TRP A 277 16.63 -14.35 4.62
CA TRP A 277 17.34 -14.38 5.88
C TRP A 277 17.79 -12.99 6.28
N ARG A 278 17.55 -12.62 7.55
CA ARG A 278 18.08 -11.38 8.14
C ARG A 278 19.35 -11.69 8.94
N PRO A 279 20.50 -11.08 8.61
CA PRO A 279 21.71 -11.26 9.40
C PRO A 279 21.53 -10.71 10.82
N ILE A 280 21.93 -11.48 11.83
CA ILE A 280 21.84 -11.08 13.24
C ILE A 280 23.10 -10.29 13.61
N GLY A 281 22.90 -9.08 14.13
CA GLY A 281 23.96 -8.22 14.64
C GLY A 281 24.74 -8.83 15.82
N GLN A 282 25.78 -8.12 16.27
CA GLN A 282 26.62 -8.58 17.38
C GLN A 282 26.94 -7.45 18.36
N ASN A 283 27.02 -7.79 19.64
CA ASN A 283 27.57 -6.92 20.68
C ASN A 283 28.95 -7.45 21.09
N VAL A 284 29.99 -6.65 20.88
CA VAL A 284 31.37 -7.02 21.17
C VAL A 284 31.99 -6.02 22.13
N MET A 285 32.76 -6.51 23.09
CA MET A 285 33.52 -5.66 24.02
C MET A 285 34.83 -5.25 23.36
N GLU A 286 34.93 -4.00 22.94
CA GLU A 286 36.12 -3.47 22.28
C GLU A 286 36.98 -2.66 23.23
N GLN A 287 38.30 -2.79 23.12
CA GLN A 287 39.22 -2.00 23.92
C GLN A 287 39.37 -0.60 23.30
N GLN A 288 38.74 0.40 23.92
CA GLN A 288 38.99 1.80 23.59
C GLN A 288 40.16 2.34 24.39
N GLN A 289 41.09 3.01 23.70
CA GLN A 289 42.20 3.71 24.35
C GLN A 289 41.69 5.04 24.89
N THR A 290 41.41 5.07 26.19
CA THR A 290 41.04 6.28 26.92
C THR A 290 42.30 6.84 27.58
N SER A 291 43.07 7.64 26.85
CA SER A 291 44.31 8.30 27.31
C SER A 291 45.51 7.37 27.55
N ALA A 292 46.69 7.98 27.77
CA ALA A 292 48.02 7.37 27.71
C ALA A 292 48.31 6.20 28.68
N THR A 293 47.38 5.77 29.54
CA THR A 293 47.62 4.76 30.58
C THR A 293 46.51 3.73 30.82
N GLY A 294 45.49 3.61 29.96
CA GLY A 294 44.49 2.54 30.13
C GLY A 294 43.57 2.28 28.94
N THR A 295 43.29 1.00 28.67
CA THR A 295 42.22 0.54 27.78
C THR A 295 40.98 0.23 28.60
N THR A 296 39.85 0.83 28.27
CA THR A 296 38.54 0.45 28.85
C THR A 296 37.77 -0.38 27.83
N PRO A 297 37.21 -1.53 28.22
CA PRO A 297 36.33 -2.29 27.35
C PRO A 297 34.99 -1.57 27.22
N VAL A 298 34.63 -1.18 26.01
CA VAL A 298 33.39 -0.47 25.68
C VAL A 298 32.50 -1.42 24.87
N PRO A 299 31.25 -1.66 25.29
CA PRO A 299 30.31 -2.45 24.50
C PRO A 299 30.03 -1.72 23.19
N THR A 300 30.25 -2.41 22.08
CA THR A 300 30.09 -1.88 20.73
C THR A 300 29.13 -2.78 19.96
N GLN A 301 28.07 -2.18 19.43
CA GLN A 301 27.02 -2.87 18.67
C GLN A 301 27.33 -2.83 17.17
N TYR A 302 27.10 -3.95 16.50
CA TYR A 302 27.23 -4.13 15.07
C TYR A 302 25.90 -4.60 14.48
N THR A 303 25.50 -4.04 13.35
CA THR A 303 24.20 -4.31 12.72
C THR A 303 24.33 -4.58 11.21
N ALA A 304 23.34 -5.23 10.63
CA ALA A 304 23.27 -5.54 9.21
C ALA A 304 22.59 -4.40 8.43
N LEU A 305 22.96 -4.24 7.15
CA LEU A 305 22.42 -3.19 6.28
C LEU A 305 21.48 -3.75 5.19
N GLY A 306 21.26 -5.06 5.15
CA GLY A 306 20.36 -5.70 4.19
C GLY A 306 20.12 -7.16 4.49
N ASP A 307 19.03 -7.68 3.94
CA ASP A 307 18.64 -9.08 4.00
C ASP A 307 19.31 -9.88 2.86
N ILE A 308 19.28 -11.21 2.99
CA ILE A 308 19.92 -12.17 2.08
C ILE A 308 18.87 -13.17 1.57
N CYS A 309 18.90 -13.47 0.27
CA CYS A 309 18.08 -14.52 -0.33
C CYS A 309 18.95 -15.76 -0.64
N SER A 310 18.50 -16.96 -0.27
CA SER A 310 19.22 -18.20 -0.55
C SER A 310 18.33 -19.26 -1.16
N LEU A 311 18.92 -20.14 -1.98
CA LEU A 311 18.29 -21.36 -2.45
C LEU A 311 18.17 -22.35 -1.27
N GLY A 312 16.98 -22.96 -1.14
CA GLY A 312 16.62 -23.87 -0.07
C GLY A 312 16.40 -23.17 1.28
N THR A 313 16.09 -23.99 2.29
CA THR A 313 15.87 -23.57 3.68
C THR A 313 17.13 -23.64 4.53
N THR A 314 18.30 -23.87 3.92
CA THR A 314 19.56 -23.96 4.64
C THR A 314 20.10 -22.57 4.93
N THR A 315 20.48 -22.33 6.18
CA THR A 315 21.05 -21.06 6.62
C THR A 315 22.29 -20.68 5.80
N PRO A 316 22.43 -19.41 5.36
CA PRO A 316 23.59 -18.97 4.60
C PRO A 316 24.89 -19.03 5.42
N PRO A 317 26.06 -19.10 4.77
CA PRO A 317 27.36 -18.96 5.44
C PRO A 317 27.47 -17.61 6.18
N LEU A 318 28.05 -17.61 7.39
CA LEU A 318 28.23 -16.38 8.18
C LEU A 318 29.10 -15.34 7.46
N ASN A 319 30.07 -15.79 6.66
CA ASN A 319 30.95 -14.90 5.91
C ASN A 319 30.31 -14.30 4.64
N LEU A 320 29.03 -14.59 4.37
CA LEU A 320 28.36 -14.10 3.18
C LEU A 320 28.07 -12.60 3.26
N SER A 321 27.61 -12.09 4.41
CA SER A 321 27.27 -10.68 4.61
C SER A 321 28.10 -10.07 5.72
N ALA A 322 28.44 -8.78 5.59
CA ALA A 322 29.08 -8.02 6.65
C ALA A 322 28.04 -7.40 7.59
N ILE A 323 28.45 -7.17 8.84
CA ILE A 323 27.79 -6.28 9.79
C ILE A 323 28.73 -5.13 10.13
N ILE A 324 28.18 -3.93 10.31
CA ILE A 324 28.94 -2.70 10.53
C ILE A 324 28.65 -2.16 11.92
N ARG A 325 29.67 -1.58 12.52
CA ARG A 325 29.59 -0.87 13.80
C ARG A 325 28.52 0.22 13.73
N GLU A 326 27.57 0.21 14.65
CA GLU A 326 26.43 1.13 14.65
C GLU A 326 26.85 2.61 14.81
N THR A 327 27.98 2.87 15.46
CA THR A 327 28.54 4.24 15.53
C THR A 327 28.95 4.81 14.17
N CYS A 328 29.24 3.95 13.19
CA CYS A 328 29.52 4.32 11.80
C CYS A 328 28.28 4.38 10.92
N LEU A 329 27.10 4.17 11.50
CA LEU A 329 25.83 4.19 10.79
C LEU A 329 24.98 5.38 11.23
N GLU A 330 24.24 5.92 10.28
CA GLU A 330 23.20 6.93 10.49
C GLU A 330 21.87 6.33 10.05
N GLU A 331 20.87 6.38 10.93
CA GLU A 331 19.52 5.94 10.60
C GLU A 331 18.86 6.94 9.65
N VAL A 332 18.27 6.44 8.56
CA VAL A 332 17.53 7.24 7.59
C VAL A 332 16.03 6.96 7.68
N SER A 333 15.23 7.95 7.31
CA SER A 333 13.77 7.82 7.26
C SER A 333 13.36 6.65 6.37
N SER A 334 12.31 5.92 6.79
CA SER A 334 11.74 4.82 6.00
C SER A 334 11.15 5.26 4.66
N GLU A 335 10.88 6.55 4.50
CA GLU A 335 10.46 7.16 3.22
C GLU A 335 11.51 7.01 2.11
N TYR A 336 12.79 6.85 2.47
CA TYR A 336 13.87 6.60 1.49
C TYR A 336 13.91 5.14 1.02
N ALA A 337 13.17 4.24 1.65
CA ALA A 337 13.01 2.88 1.15
C ALA A 337 11.90 2.81 0.10
N THR A 338 12.16 2.13 -1.01
CA THR A 338 11.17 1.97 -2.10
C THR A 338 10.64 0.57 -2.12
N MET A 339 9.32 0.40 -2.01
CA MET A 339 8.68 -0.90 -2.20
C MET A 339 8.87 -1.35 -3.65
N ILE A 340 9.42 -2.54 -3.84
CA ILE A 340 9.67 -3.09 -5.18
C ILE A 340 8.54 -4.02 -5.59
N PHE A 341 8.18 -4.97 -4.75
CA PHE A 341 7.01 -5.82 -4.97
C PHE A 341 6.51 -6.39 -3.64
N ILE A 342 5.26 -6.85 -3.67
CA ILE A 342 4.64 -7.74 -2.69
C ILE A 342 4.50 -9.13 -3.32
N TYR A 343 4.69 -10.18 -2.54
CA TYR A 343 4.55 -11.56 -3.00
C TYR A 343 3.90 -12.44 -1.94
N CYS A 344 3.07 -13.39 -2.39
CA CYS A 344 2.56 -14.48 -1.57
C CYS A 344 3.24 -15.78 -1.98
N GLY A 345 3.64 -16.57 -0.98
CA GLY A 345 4.06 -17.96 -1.23
C GLY A 345 2.93 -18.81 -1.82
N ILE A 346 3.28 -19.94 -2.42
CA ILE A 346 2.31 -20.86 -3.04
C ILE A 346 1.42 -21.53 -1.97
N ASP A 347 1.81 -21.64 -0.71
CA ASP A 347 0.95 -22.24 0.32
C ASP A 347 0.10 -21.19 1.08
N LEU A 348 -0.80 -20.48 0.39
CA LEU A 348 -1.90 -19.79 1.06
C LEU A 348 -2.91 -20.84 1.54
N THR A 349 -2.67 -21.42 2.72
CA THR A 349 -3.69 -22.22 3.41
C THR A 349 -4.43 -21.30 4.37
N PHE A 350 -5.63 -20.89 4.00
CA PHE A 350 -6.60 -20.36 4.96
C PHE A 350 -7.22 -21.58 5.63
N THR A 351 -6.57 -22.12 6.65
CA THR A 351 -7.24 -23.04 7.56
C THR A 351 -8.08 -22.19 8.49
N ASP A 352 -9.34 -22.00 8.12
CA ASP A 352 -10.35 -21.54 9.07
C ASP A 352 -10.61 -22.68 10.06
N GLU A 353 -9.72 -22.82 11.04
CA GLU A 353 -10.07 -23.49 12.28
C GLU A 353 -10.86 -22.52 13.16
N THR A 354 -11.88 -21.82 12.62
CA THR A 354 -13.03 -21.48 13.44
C THR A 354 -13.47 -22.79 14.06
N HIS A 355 -13.12 -22.98 15.33
CA HIS A 355 -13.83 -23.92 16.16
C HIS A 355 -15.29 -23.55 15.95
N ASN A 356 -16.09 -24.52 15.48
CA ASN A 356 -17.54 -24.44 15.48
C ASN A 356 -17.96 -23.68 16.73
N VAL A 357 -18.24 -22.38 16.58
CA VAL A 357 -18.68 -21.58 17.71
C VAL A 357 -20.04 -22.17 17.99
N ASP A 358 -20.13 -22.99 19.03
CA ASP A 358 -21.37 -23.60 19.43
C ASP A 358 -22.22 -22.49 20.06
N TYR A 359 -22.91 -21.76 19.18
CA TYR A 359 -23.84 -20.68 19.52
C TYR A 359 -25.03 -21.18 20.37
N THR A 360 -25.12 -22.49 20.65
CA THR A 360 -26.13 -23.07 21.54
C THR A 360 -25.71 -23.11 23.01
N GLN A 361 -24.42 -22.88 23.35
CA GLN A 361 -23.93 -22.89 24.74
C GLN A 361 -23.77 -21.47 25.32
N THR A 362 -24.33 -21.25 26.52
CA THR A 362 -24.29 -19.98 27.28
C THR A 362 -22.88 -19.57 27.76
N THR A 363 -21.88 -20.43 27.60
CA THR A 363 -20.47 -20.19 27.98
C THR A 363 -19.57 -19.89 26.77
N SER A 364 -20.14 -19.51 25.63
CA SER A 364 -19.45 -19.19 24.36
C SER A 364 -18.55 -17.93 24.41
N TYR A 365 -18.21 -17.40 25.60
CA TYR A 365 -17.27 -16.29 25.76
C TYR A 365 -15.79 -16.70 25.71
N LEU A 366 -15.49 -18.00 25.56
CA LEU A 366 -14.14 -18.51 25.27
C LEU A 366 -13.96 -18.59 23.74
N ILE A 367 -14.05 -17.46 23.05
CA ILE A 367 -13.74 -17.37 21.62
C ILE A 367 -12.27 -17.01 21.50
N GLU A 368 -11.43 -17.99 21.21
CA GLU A 368 -10.13 -17.75 20.61
C GLU A 368 -10.34 -17.79 19.09
N ASN A 369 -10.17 -16.65 18.41
CA ASN A 369 -9.91 -16.76 16.98
C ASN A 369 -8.54 -17.43 16.86
N LYS A 370 -8.49 -18.68 16.42
CA LYS A 370 -7.26 -19.18 15.83
C LYS A 370 -7.05 -18.36 14.58
N ILE A 371 -6.16 -17.37 14.71
CA ILE A 371 -5.52 -16.65 13.63
C ILE A 371 -5.30 -17.62 12.48
N ALA A 372 -5.71 -17.27 11.26
CA ALA A 372 -5.43 -18.06 10.05
C ALA A 372 -3.91 -18.15 9.86
N ASN A 373 -3.29 -19.05 10.60
CA ASN A 373 -1.88 -19.34 10.56
C ASN A 373 -1.65 -20.10 9.28
N ASN A 374 -1.27 -19.38 8.21
CA ASN A 374 -0.42 -19.85 7.09
C ASN A 374 -0.44 -18.93 5.87
N ILE A 375 -1.12 -17.78 5.89
CA ILE A 375 -0.92 -16.82 4.80
C ILE A 375 0.52 -16.29 4.93
N GLN A 376 1.44 -16.66 4.04
CA GLN A 376 2.79 -16.07 3.98
C GLN A 376 2.84 -15.01 2.90
N ILE A 377 2.71 -13.75 3.31
CA ILE A 377 2.83 -12.58 2.44
C ILE A 377 4.02 -11.77 2.93
N PHE A 378 4.83 -11.30 1.99
CA PHE A 378 5.91 -10.39 2.29
C PHE A 378 6.04 -9.34 1.20
N SER A 379 6.56 -8.19 1.60
CA SER A 379 6.98 -7.13 0.69
C SER A 379 8.49 -6.95 0.76
N VAL A 380 9.06 -6.55 -0.37
CA VAL A 380 10.50 -6.34 -0.51
C VAL A 380 10.75 -4.88 -0.82
N TRP A 381 11.59 -4.25 0.01
CA TRP A 381 11.90 -2.84 -0.05
C TRP A 381 13.37 -2.63 -0.36
N ARG A 382 13.66 -1.77 -1.33
CA ARG A 382 15.02 -1.38 -1.68
C ARG A 382 15.47 -0.21 -0.80
N THR A 383 16.63 -0.33 -0.17
CA THR A 383 17.24 0.73 0.62
C THR A 383 18.02 1.71 -0.28
N PRO A 384 18.45 2.87 0.23
CA PRO A 384 19.29 3.80 -0.52
C PRO A 384 20.63 3.20 -0.99
N LEU A 385 21.19 2.22 -0.25
CA LEU A 385 22.40 1.49 -0.66
C LEU A 385 22.12 0.37 -1.69
N ASN A 386 20.89 0.30 -2.21
CA ASN A 386 20.38 -0.73 -3.11
C ASN A 386 20.44 -2.16 -2.54
N THR A 387 20.67 -2.32 -1.23
CA THR A 387 20.32 -3.56 -0.55
C THR A 387 18.80 -3.66 -0.43
N PHE A 388 18.28 -4.80 0.03
CA PHE A 388 16.85 -4.91 0.34
C PHE A 388 16.60 -5.27 1.80
N ILE A 389 15.41 -4.91 2.25
CA ILE A 389 14.83 -5.34 3.53
C ILE A 389 13.43 -5.87 3.28
N THR A 390 13.05 -6.91 4.01
CA THR A 390 11.76 -7.58 3.88
C THR A 390 10.84 -7.25 5.05
N ASN A 391 9.58 -6.97 4.73
CA ASN A 391 8.49 -6.96 5.70
C ASN A 391 7.61 -8.19 5.47
N SER A 392 7.59 -9.13 6.40
CA SER A 392 6.79 -10.35 6.30
C SER A 392 5.70 -10.37 7.37
N ASN A 393 4.58 -11.02 7.07
CA ASN A 393 3.50 -11.18 8.03
C ASN A 393 3.79 -12.25 9.11
N SER A 394 4.78 -13.12 8.88
CA SER A 394 5.28 -14.08 9.88
C SER A 394 5.80 -13.41 11.15
N ASP A 395 6.41 -12.24 11.02
CA ASP A 395 6.97 -11.47 12.13
C ASP A 395 5.93 -10.53 12.78
N ASN A 396 4.74 -10.41 12.18
CA ASN A 396 3.80 -9.33 12.43
C ASN A 396 2.42 -9.84 12.83
N GLN A 397 2.23 -10.10 14.12
CA GLN A 397 0.94 -10.53 14.66
C GLN A 397 -0.08 -9.39 14.65
N ILE A 398 -1.34 -9.75 14.40
CA ILE A 398 -2.50 -8.86 14.63
C ILE A 398 -2.82 -8.93 16.12
N ILE A 399 -3.08 -7.78 16.73
CA ILE A 399 -3.39 -7.67 18.16
C ILE A 399 -4.71 -6.92 18.39
N ASN A 400 -5.25 -7.03 19.61
CA ASN A 400 -6.43 -6.30 20.09
C ASN A 400 -6.18 -4.77 20.06
N ASN A 401 -6.47 -4.13 18.94
CA ASN A 401 -6.31 -2.68 18.77
C ASN A 401 -7.05 -2.19 17.52
N THR A 402 -6.93 -0.90 17.21
CA THR A 402 -7.49 -0.30 16.00
C THR A 402 -6.91 -0.91 14.71
N VAL A 403 -7.69 -0.85 13.63
CA VAL A 403 -7.25 -1.23 12.28
C VAL A 403 -5.97 -0.45 11.90
N ALA A 404 -5.95 0.87 12.13
CA ALA A 404 -4.79 1.71 11.85
C ALA A 404 -3.52 1.25 12.58
N PHE A 405 -3.63 0.93 13.88
CA PHE A 405 -2.50 0.46 14.67
C PHE A 405 -1.93 -0.85 14.13
N ASN A 406 -2.84 -1.78 13.77
CA ASN A 406 -2.44 -3.05 13.19
C ASN A 406 -1.75 -2.84 11.84
N ILE A 407 -2.27 -1.98 10.94
CA ILE A 407 -1.66 -1.65 9.64
C ILE A 407 -0.25 -1.05 9.82
N TYR A 408 -0.06 -0.16 10.79
CA TYR A 408 1.25 0.45 11.09
C TYR A 408 2.25 -0.48 11.80
N ASN A 409 2.07 -1.80 11.73
CA ASN A 409 2.94 -2.78 12.36
C ASN A 409 3.22 -2.48 13.85
N ASN A 410 2.19 -2.05 14.59
CA ASN A 410 2.26 -1.83 16.04
C ASN A 410 3.25 -0.72 16.47
N LEU A 411 3.57 0.23 15.58
CA LEU A 411 4.54 1.28 15.85
C LEU A 411 4.01 2.33 16.83
N SER A 412 4.59 2.37 18.03
CA SER A 412 4.23 3.33 19.08
C SER A 412 4.48 4.79 18.71
N PHE A 413 5.42 5.06 17.79
CA PHE A 413 5.67 6.44 17.32
C PHE A 413 4.49 7.01 16.53
N ALA A 414 3.67 6.16 15.91
CA ALA A 414 2.47 6.55 15.19
C ALA A 414 1.31 6.85 16.14
N LEU A 415 1.45 6.50 17.43
CA LEU A 415 0.46 6.79 18.47
C LEU A 415 0.81 8.05 19.26
N ASN A 416 -0.21 8.79 19.67
CA ASN A 416 -0.11 9.85 20.66
C ASN A 416 -0.07 9.26 22.08
N GLU A 417 0.13 10.12 23.08
CA GLU A 417 0.21 9.73 24.50
C GLU A 417 -1.03 8.98 25.01
N ASN A 418 -2.17 9.11 24.32
CA ASN A 418 -3.43 8.45 24.66
C ASN A 418 -3.63 7.12 23.92
N GLY A 419 -2.63 6.65 23.16
CA GLY A 419 -2.72 5.42 22.39
C GLY A 419 -3.54 5.52 21.10
N ASN A 420 -3.89 6.74 20.65
CA ASN A 420 -4.60 6.98 19.39
C ASN A 420 -3.62 7.36 18.28
N LEU A 421 -3.96 7.07 17.02
CA LEU A 421 -3.12 7.43 15.87
C LEU A 421 -2.90 8.96 15.79
N LYS A 422 -1.66 9.39 15.61
CA LYS A 422 -1.30 10.78 15.33
C LYS A 422 -1.91 11.24 14.01
N THR A 423 -2.25 12.52 13.92
CA THR A 423 -2.87 13.11 12.72
C THR A 423 -1.99 12.94 11.49
N GLU A 424 -0.67 13.10 11.63
CA GLU A 424 0.30 12.93 10.55
C GLU A 424 0.33 11.50 10.03
N ALA A 425 0.34 10.52 10.94
CA ALA A 425 0.30 9.09 10.59
C ALA A 425 -1.03 8.73 9.92
N ARG A 426 -2.15 9.30 10.38
CA ARG A 426 -3.47 9.13 9.73
C ARG A 426 -3.45 9.68 8.30
N GLN A 427 -2.94 10.89 8.11
CA GLN A 427 -2.88 11.53 6.80
C GLN A 427 -1.98 10.75 5.84
N TYR A 428 -0.86 10.21 6.34
CA TYR A 428 0.01 9.33 5.57
C TYR A 428 -0.75 8.08 5.10
N LEU A 429 -1.44 7.35 5.98
CA LEU A 429 -2.22 6.16 5.59
C LEU A 429 -3.30 6.48 4.56
N ILE A 430 -4.06 7.56 4.77
CA ILE A 430 -5.10 7.99 3.83
C ILE A 430 -4.48 8.23 2.46
N THR A 431 -3.39 9.00 2.42
CA THR A 431 -2.70 9.34 1.17
C THR A 431 -2.16 8.08 0.51
N TYR A 432 -1.42 7.24 1.23
CA TYR A 432 -0.77 6.05 0.70
C TYR A 432 -1.76 4.97 0.24
N LEU A 433 -2.83 4.70 1.00
CA LEU A 433 -3.82 3.69 0.61
C LEU A 433 -4.78 4.18 -0.48
N SER A 434 -4.89 5.50 -0.68
CA SER A 434 -5.61 6.08 -1.82
C SER A 434 -4.86 5.94 -3.15
N THR A 435 -3.54 5.74 -3.14
CA THR A 435 -2.76 5.51 -4.38
C THR A 435 -2.90 4.08 -4.91
N VAL A 436 -3.33 3.13 -4.08
CA VAL A 436 -3.55 1.74 -4.50
C VAL A 436 -4.93 1.62 -5.14
N GLN A 437 -4.95 1.51 -6.47
CA GLN A 437 -6.18 1.35 -7.25
C GLN A 437 -6.59 -0.13 -7.27
N ILE A 438 -7.89 -0.38 -7.11
CA ILE A 438 -8.47 -1.72 -7.09
C ILE A 438 -9.47 -1.84 -8.23
N LYS A 439 -9.41 -2.92 -9.01
CA LYS A 439 -10.35 -3.14 -10.10
C LYS A 439 -11.73 -3.39 -9.54
N LYS A 440 -12.75 -2.92 -10.27
CA LYS A 440 -14.15 -3.07 -9.87
C LYS A 440 -14.57 -4.51 -9.62
N ILE A 441 -14.07 -5.46 -10.43
CA ILE A 441 -14.39 -6.87 -10.25
C ILE A 441 -13.82 -7.43 -8.94
N THR A 442 -12.63 -6.98 -8.54
CA THR A 442 -11.97 -7.38 -7.29
C THR A 442 -12.64 -6.71 -6.09
N SER A 443 -12.99 -5.43 -6.18
CA SER A 443 -13.84 -4.76 -5.18
C SER A 443 -15.17 -5.50 -5.00
N ALA A 444 -15.84 -5.86 -6.10
CA ALA A 444 -17.10 -6.60 -6.06
C ALA A 444 -16.92 -7.97 -5.39
N ALA A 445 -15.90 -8.74 -5.76
CA ALA A 445 -15.66 -10.07 -5.20
C ALA A 445 -15.37 -10.00 -3.70
N LEU A 446 -14.55 -9.02 -3.28
CA LEU A 446 -14.17 -8.80 -1.90
C LEU A 446 -15.36 -8.38 -1.04
N LEU A 447 -16.12 -7.36 -1.48
CA LEU A 447 -17.29 -6.86 -0.74
C LEU A 447 -18.40 -7.91 -0.67
N CYS A 448 -18.71 -8.58 -1.79
CA CYS A 448 -19.69 -9.68 -1.79
C CYS A 448 -19.30 -10.78 -0.80
N LYS A 449 -18.02 -11.16 -0.75
CA LYS A 449 -17.55 -12.23 0.17
C LYS A 449 -17.59 -11.76 1.62
N HIS A 450 -17.18 -10.52 1.90
CA HIS A 450 -17.25 -9.94 3.23
C HIS A 450 -18.68 -9.92 3.78
N PHE A 451 -19.63 -9.37 3.01
CA PHE A 451 -21.02 -9.26 3.44
C PHE A 451 -21.73 -10.62 3.49
N ASP A 452 -21.41 -11.56 2.59
CA ASP A 452 -21.87 -12.95 2.67
C ASP A 452 -21.50 -13.57 4.03
N MET A 453 -20.24 -13.45 4.45
CA MET A 453 -19.77 -13.97 5.74
C MET A 453 -20.35 -13.24 6.95
N LEU A 454 -20.38 -11.91 6.91
CA LEU A 454 -20.87 -11.07 8.00
C LEU A 454 -22.33 -11.38 8.33
N TYR A 455 -23.20 -11.34 7.32
CA TYR A 455 -24.63 -11.53 7.51
C TYR A 455 -25.01 -13.00 7.71
N ALA A 456 -24.26 -13.96 7.14
CA ALA A 456 -24.44 -15.38 7.45
C ALA A 456 -24.25 -15.63 8.94
N ARG A 457 -23.17 -15.10 9.53
CA ARG A 457 -22.89 -15.21 10.97
C ARG A 457 -24.00 -14.58 11.81
N GLU A 458 -24.47 -13.40 11.43
CA GLU A 458 -25.54 -12.70 12.15
C GLU A 458 -26.86 -13.49 12.08
N LEU A 459 -27.27 -13.98 10.92
CA LEU A 459 -28.49 -14.79 10.79
C LEU A 459 -28.42 -16.09 11.56
N ILE A 460 -27.29 -16.81 11.52
CA ILE A 460 -27.10 -18.03 12.31
C ILE A 460 -27.37 -17.77 13.79
N TYR A 461 -26.84 -16.67 14.33
CA TYR A 461 -27.07 -16.28 15.73
C TYR A 461 -28.56 -16.10 16.04
N TYR A 462 -29.29 -15.32 15.23
CA TYR A 462 -30.71 -15.04 15.47
C TYR A 462 -31.62 -16.25 15.19
N ILE A 463 -31.26 -17.12 14.24
CA ILE A 463 -31.93 -18.40 13.99
C ILE A 463 -31.77 -19.30 15.23
N ASN A 464 -30.56 -19.43 15.78
CA ASN A 464 -30.30 -20.25 16.96
C ASN A 464 -31.01 -19.68 18.21
N LYS A 465 -31.03 -18.35 18.37
CA LYS A 465 -31.78 -17.66 19.43
C LYS A 465 -33.29 -17.91 19.31
N ALA A 466 -33.83 -17.87 18.09
CA ALA A 466 -35.22 -18.18 17.83
C ALA A 466 -35.55 -19.64 18.22
N GLN A 467 -34.72 -20.59 17.81
CA GLN A 467 -34.90 -22.01 18.14
C GLN A 467 -34.87 -22.25 19.66
N SER A 468 -33.88 -21.73 20.38
CA SER A 468 -33.74 -21.93 21.84
C SER A 468 -34.92 -21.36 22.64
N THR A 469 -35.45 -20.21 22.25
CA THR A 469 -36.62 -19.57 22.88
C THR A 469 -37.89 -20.42 22.71
N LEU A 470 -37.99 -21.18 21.61
CA LEU A 470 -39.15 -22.00 21.28
C LEU A 470 -39.10 -23.38 21.96
N TYR A 471 -37.92 -23.99 22.11
CA TYR A 471 -37.76 -25.23 22.87
C TYR A 471 -37.91 -25.04 24.40
N GLY A 472 -37.52 -23.87 24.93
CA GLY A 472 -37.66 -23.54 26.36
C GLY A 472 -39.10 -23.42 26.88
N ARG A 473 -40.10 -23.36 25.99
CA ARG A 473 -41.53 -23.30 26.36
C ARG A 473 -42.18 -24.66 26.63
N SER A 474 -41.51 -25.77 26.31
CA SER A 474 -42.10 -27.12 26.41
C SER A 474 -42.16 -27.72 27.84
N SER A 475 -41.85 -26.97 28.90
CA SER A 475 -41.79 -27.50 30.27
C SER A 475 -42.86 -26.98 31.24
N VAL A 476 -43.88 -26.23 30.78
CA VAL A 476 -44.99 -25.82 31.66
C VAL A 476 -46.25 -26.61 31.31
N ASN A 477 -46.55 -27.58 32.16
CA ASN A 477 -47.79 -28.35 32.19
C ASN A 477 -49.02 -27.43 32.10
N THR A 478 -49.62 -27.30 30.91
CA THR A 478 -50.98 -26.80 30.75
C THR A 478 -51.74 -27.74 29.83
N SER A 479 -52.90 -28.22 30.30
CA SER A 479 -53.75 -29.26 29.73
C SER A 479 -54.62 -28.77 28.56
N THR A 480 -54.10 -27.84 27.77
CA THR A 480 -54.66 -27.41 26.49
C THR A 480 -53.56 -27.54 25.46
N PRO A 481 -53.78 -28.23 24.32
CA PRO A 481 -52.80 -28.22 23.25
C PRO A 481 -52.77 -26.80 22.67
N GLU A 482 -51.94 -25.91 23.24
CA GLU A 482 -51.43 -24.82 22.44
C GLU A 482 -50.76 -25.46 21.21
N PRO A 483 -50.94 -24.91 20.01
CA PRO A 483 -50.21 -25.38 18.84
C PRO A 483 -48.73 -25.13 19.13
N THR A 484 -48.07 -26.17 19.64
CA THR A 484 -46.62 -26.18 19.82
C THR A 484 -46.04 -25.91 18.45
N LEU A 485 -45.41 -24.74 18.32
CA LEU A 485 -44.72 -24.31 17.12
C LEU A 485 -43.65 -25.36 16.86
N ASN A 486 -43.95 -26.33 16.00
CA ASN A 486 -43.04 -27.41 15.72
C ASN A 486 -42.00 -26.89 14.73
N LEU A 487 -41.05 -26.08 15.21
CA LEU A 487 -39.87 -25.67 14.44
C LEU A 487 -39.02 -26.85 13.97
N SER A 488 -39.32 -28.09 14.38
CA SER A 488 -38.76 -29.26 13.68
C SER A 488 -39.17 -29.34 12.20
N THR A 489 -40.22 -28.61 11.78
CA THR A 489 -40.58 -28.39 10.36
C THR A 489 -39.85 -27.20 9.72
N LEU A 490 -39.34 -26.25 10.53
CA LEU A 490 -38.14 -25.47 10.19
C LEU A 490 -36.94 -26.43 10.33
N SER A 491 -36.90 -27.48 9.53
CA SER A 491 -35.69 -28.25 9.30
C SER A 491 -34.71 -27.36 8.51
N LEU A 492 -34.27 -26.27 9.15
CA LEU A 492 -33.01 -25.62 8.86
C LEU A 492 -31.95 -26.62 9.32
N ASN A 493 -31.79 -27.72 8.58
CA ASN A 493 -30.55 -28.49 8.53
C ASN A 493 -29.50 -27.64 7.78
N LEU A 494 -29.44 -26.34 8.08
CA LEU A 494 -28.40 -25.48 7.60
C LEU A 494 -27.17 -25.90 8.37
N SER A 495 -26.21 -26.47 7.66
CA SER A 495 -24.85 -26.61 8.17
C SER A 495 -24.42 -25.26 8.77
N PRO A 496 -23.55 -25.22 9.79
CA PRO A 496 -22.86 -23.99 10.18
C PRO A 496 -22.24 -23.25 8.98
N ASP A 497 -21.96 -23.98 7.89
CA ASP A 497 -21.39 -23.51 6.63
C ASP A 497 -22.43 -23.20 5.53
N ALA A 498 -23.72 -23.11 5.88
CA ALA A 498 -24.73 -22.84 4.87
C ALA A 498 -24.53 -21.44 4.25
N PRO A 499 -24.59 -21.29 2.91
CA PRO A 499 -24.50 -19.99 2.25
C PRO A 499 -25.61 -19.03 2.71
N LEU A 500 -25.32 -17.73 2.79
CA LEU A 500 -26.30 -16.70 3.18
C LEU A 500 -27.58 -16.79 2.35
N GLY A 501 -27.45 -17.00 1.04
CA GLY A 501 -28.58 -17.13 0.12
C GLY A 501 -29.56 -18.23 0.49
N ASP A 502 -29.06 -19.38 0.96
CA ASP A 502 -29.90 -20.51 1.37
C ASP A 502 -30.68 -20.17 2.65
N MET A 503 -30.04 -19.48 3.60
CA MET A 503 -30.71 -19.01 4.82
C MET A 503 -31.81 -18.00 4.51
N MET A 504 -31.50 -17.02 3.66
CA MET A 504 -32.44 -15.98 3.25
C MET A 504 -33.63 -16.57 2.48
N ALA A 505 -33.38 -17.56 1.62
CA ALA A 505 -34.43 -18.28 0.90
C ALA A 505 -35.31 -19.10 1.84
N ALA A 506 -34.73 -19.77 2.83
CA ALA A 506 -35.47 -20.54 3.82
C ALA A 506 -36.38 -19.64 4.67
N ILE A 507 -35.87 -18.50 5.16
CA ILE A 507 -36.68 -17.51 5.90
C ILE A 507 -37.82 -16.99 5.02
N ALA A 508 -37.54 -16.63 3.76
CA ALA A 508 -38.55 -16.15 2.83
C ALA A 508 -39.66 -17.20 2.58
N ALA A 509 -39.28 -18.47 2.40
CA ALA A 509 -40.23 -19.57 2.24
C ALA A 509 -41.12 -19.74 3.48
N THR A 510 -40.55 -19.65 4.68
CA THR A 510 -41.31 -19.70 5.94
C THR A 510 -42.29 -18.53 6.07
N ILE A 511 -41.88 -17.31 5.68
CA ILE A 511 -42.77 -16.14 5.67
C ILE A 511 -43.98 -16.40 4.77
N ILE A 512 -43.76 -16.94 3.56
CA ILE A 512 -44.83 -17.27 2.62
C ILE A 512 -45.77 -18.34 3.20
N GLU A 513 -45.21 -19.40 3.79
CA GLU A 513 -45.98 -20.47 4.42
C GLU A 513 -46.86 -19.92 5.56
N PHE A 514 -46.31 -19.09 6.43
CA PHE A 514 -47.02 -18.51 7.58
C PHE A 514 -48.10 -17.54 7.13
N ASN A 515 -47.83 -16.70 6.13
CA ASN A 515 -48.82 -15.79 5.54
C ASN A 515 -49.98 -16.58 4.90
N THR A 516 -49.66 -17.68 4.20
CA THR A 516 -50.67 -18.57 3.60
C THR A 516 -51.53 -19.25 4.68
N TYR A 517 -50.91 -19.73 5.75
CA TYR A 517 -51.60 -20.32 6.89
C TYR A 517 -52.53 -19.30 7.58
N ASN A 518 -52.03 -18.10 7.87
CA ASN A 518 -52.80 -17.03 8.52
C ASN A 518 -53.98 -16.55 7.65
N ALA A 519 -53.77 -16.44 6.33
CA ALA A 519 -54.84 -16.13 5.39
C ALA A 519 -55.94 -17.21 5.39
N ASN A 520 -55.56 -18.49 5.46
CA ASN A 520 -56.50 -19.61 5.52
C ASN A 520 -57.31 -19.63 6.84
N ILE A 521 -56.72 -19.26 7.97
CA ILE A 521 -57.46 -19.08 9.24
C ILE A 521 -58.59 -18.04 9.08
N GLY A 522 -58.27 -16.89 8.46
CA GLY A 522 -59.24 -15.83 8.22
C GLY A 522 -60.37 -16.21 7.26
N ILE A 523 -60.18 -17.22 6.41
CA ILE A 523 -61.21 -17.77 5.53
C ILE A 523 -62.11 -18.76 6.30
N THR A 524 -61.53 -19.62 7.15
CA THR A 524 -62.30 -20.60 7.93
C THR A 524 -63.19 -19.98 9.01
N ASP A 525 -62.75 -18.92 9.68
CA ASP A 525 -63.55 -18.23 10.72
C ASP A 525 -64.77 -17.50 10.14
N ASN A 526 -64.74 -17.12 8.86
CA ASN A 526 -65.89 -16.53 8.16
C ASN A 526 -66.89 -17.56 7.61
N SER A 527 -66.53 -18.85 7.59
CA SER A 527 -67.35 -19.91 6.97
C SER A 527 -68.33 -20.61 7.94
N THR A 528 -68.20 -20.37 9.25
CA THR A 528 -69.01 -21.02 10.30
C THR A 528 -69.96 -20.09 11.03
N GLN A 529 -70.07 -18.81 10.65
CA GLN A 529 -71.08 -17.92 11.24
C GLN A 529 -72.42 -17.98 10.48
N PRO A 530 -73.54 -18.22 11.17
CA PRO A 530 -74.87 -18.17 10.57
C PRO A 530 -75.18 -16.73 10.11
N PRO A 531 -75.95 -16.56 9.02
CA PRO A 531 -76.22 -15.24 8.45
C PRO A 531 -77.08 -14.43 9.43
N GLY A 532 -76.49 -13.44 10.09
CA GLY A 532 -77.25 -12.56 11.00
C GLY A 532 -76.47 -11.61 11.92
N TYR A 533 -75.15 -11.73 12.05
CA TYR A 533 -74.36 -10.82 12.90
C TYR A 533 -73.29 -10.08 12.08
N PHE A 534 -73.70 -9.03 11.38
CA PHE A 534 -72.78 -8.00 10.91
C PHE A 534 -72.63 -6.96 12.01
N GLU A 535 -71.67 -7.12 12.91
CA GLU A 535 -70.97 -6.01 13.58
C GLU A 535 -69.89 -6.54 14.54
N LYS A 536 -68.70 -6.80 14.00
CA LYS A 536 -67.41 -6.33 14.53
C LYS A 536 -66.31 -6.84 13.61
N SER A 537 -65.48 -5.93 13.15
CA SER A 537 -64.23 -6.19 12.42
C SER A 537 -63.53 -7.42 12.98
N GLY A 538 -63.23 -8.39 12.11
CA GLY A 538 -62.54 -9.63 12.46
C GLY A 538 -61.19 -9.35 13.12
N TYR A 539 -61.17 -9.39 14.45
CA TYR A 539 -59.94 -9.54 15.20
C TYR A 539 -59.60 -11.03 15.17
N LEU A 540 -58.75 -11.42 14.23
CA LEU A 540 -58.05 -12.71 14.30
C LEU A 540 -57.45 -12.86 15.70
N ASN A 541 -57.69 -14.00 16.36
CA ASN A 541 -57.10 -14.27 17.67
C ASN A 541 -55.56 -14.22 17.53
N PRO A 542 -54.85 -13.32 18.23
CA PRO A 542 -53.40 -13.21 18.13
C PRO A 542 -52.68 -14.53 18.44
N ASN A 543 -53.31 -15.39 19.25
CA ASN A 543 -52.75 -16.66 19.70
C ASN A 543 -52.83 -17.77 18.64
N THR A 544 -53.55 -17.58 17.53
CA THR A 544 -53.63 -18.57 16.43
C THR A 544 -52.78 -18.19 15.21
N GLN A 545 -52.23 -16.97 15.19
CA GLN A 545 -51.36 -16.52 14.10
C GLN A 545 -49.96 -17.10 14.23
N LYS A 546 -49.43 -17.64 13.13
CA LYS A 546 -48.01 -17.99 13.02
C LYS A 546 -47.23 -16.75 12.61
N LYS A 547 -46.19 -16.41 13.36
CA LYS A 547 -45.22 -15.37 12.98
C LYS A 547 -43.81 -15.82 13.34
N LEU A 548 -42.83 -15.39 12.54
CA LEU A 548 -41.43 -15.49 12.93
C LEU A 548 -41.15 -14.52 14.10
N PRO A 549 -40.14 -14.79 14.95
CA PRO A 549 -39.74 -13.86 16.00
C PRO A 549 -39.41 -12.47 15.45
N ASP A 550 -39.87 -11.43 16.14
CA ASP A 550 -39.74 -10.04 15.68
C ASP A 550 -38.25 -9.64 15.53
N ASP A 551 -37.37 -10.13 16.41
CA ASP A 551 -35.91 -9.96 16.33
C ASP A 551 -35.33 -10.52 15.01
N LEU A 552 -35.71 -11.76 14.65
CA LEU A 552 -35.24 -12.41 13.42
C LEU A 552 -35.76 -11.68 12.18
N MET A 553 -37.02 -11.23 12.21
CA MET A 553 -37.60 -10.44 11.13
C MET A 553 -36.93 -9.08 10.97
N SER A 554 -36.57 -8.43 12.08
CA SER A 554 -35.84 -7.16 12.05
C SER A 554 -34.49 -7.33 11.36
N VAL A 555 -33.71 -8.32 11.76
CA VAL A 555 -32.39 -8.61 11.19
C VAL A 555 -32.48 -9.01 9.72
N TYR A 556 -33.42 -9.90 9.38
CA TYR A 556 -33.68 -10.28 7.98
C TYR A 556 -34.02 -9.06 7.08
N ASN A 557 -34.81 -8.11 7.58
CA ASN A 557 -35.15 -6.91 6.84
C ASN A 557 -33.97 -5.94 6.71
N ILE A 558 -33.16 -5.79 7.75
CA ILE A 558 -31.92 -4.99 7.73
C ILE A 558 -30.96 -5.54 6.68
N ILE A 559 -30.69 -6.85 6.72
CA ILE A 559 -29.79 -7.52 5.77
C ILE A 559 -30.28 -7.34 4.33
N ASN A 560 -31.58 -7.49 4.06
CA ASN A 560 -32.13 -7.24 2.71
C ASN A 560 -31.92 -5.79 2.25
N ALA A 561 -32.10 -4.81 3.15
CA ALA A 561 -31.91 -3.41 2.82
C ALA A 561 -30.43 -3.09 2.56
N GLU A 562 -29.52 -3.65 3.35
CA GLU A 562 -28.08 -3.44 3.18
C GLU A 562 -27.54 -4.13 1.92
N LEU A 563 -27.97 -5.37 1.64
CA LEU A 563 -27.63 -6.08 0.39
C LEU A 563 -28.14 -5.32 -0.86
N ALA A 564 -29.28 -4.64 -0.77
CA ALA A 564 -29.78 -3.80 -1.86
C ALA A 564 -28.92 -2.55 -2.11
N SER A 565 -28.16 -2.09 -1.11
CA SER A 565 -27.24 -0.95 -1.22
C SER A 565 -25.85 -1.34 -1.75
N LEU A 566 -25.50 -2.63 -1.69
CA LEU A 566 -24.18 -3.15 -2.05
C LEU A 566 -23.72 -2.78 -3.48
N PRO A 567 -24.58 -2.80 -4.53
CA PRO A 567 -24.17 -2.36 -5.86
C PRO A 567 -23.65 -0.92 -5.90
N VAL A 568 -24.28 -0.02 -5.13
CA VAL A 568 -23.85 1.38 -5.02
C VAL A 568 -22.51 1.49 -4.28
N GLN A 569 -22.28 0.64 -3.28
CA GLN A 569 -20.99 0.58 -2.60
C GLN A 569 -19.88 0.14 -3.57
N ILE A 570 -20.10 -0.95 -4.31
CA ILE A 570 -19.16 -1.47 -5.33
C ILE A 570 -18.82 -0.39 -6.37
N GLU A 571 -19.82 0.34 -6.88
CA GLU A 571 -19.61 1.43 -7.84
C GLU A 571 -18.77 2.59 -7.27
N ASN A 572 -18.81 2.82 -5.96
CA ASN A 572 -18.06 3.90 -5.32
C ASN A 572 -16.66 3.46 -4.81
N THR A 573 -16.41 2.16 -4.64
CA THR A 573 -15.11 1.63 -4.19
C THR A 573 -14.11 1.58 -5.34
N ASN A 574 -13.02 2.35 -5.26
CA ASN A 574 -11.96 2.37 -6.29
C ASN A 574 -10.57 2.13 -5.73
N THR A 575 -10.36 2.36 -4.44
CA THR A 575 -9.05 2.31 -3.79
C THR A 575 -9.01 1.34 -2.63
N MET A 576 -7.82 0.94 -2.19
CA MET A 576 -7.65 0.15 -0.97
C MET A 576 -8.22 0.88 0.26
N LEU A 577 -8.12 2.22 0.30
CA LEU A 577 -8.75 3.02 1.34
C LEU A 577 -10.28 2.88 1.35
N ASP A 578 -10.91 2.88 0.17
CA ASP A 578 -12.37 2.69 0.07
C ASP A 578 -12.77 1.31 0.56
N ILE A 579 -11.98 0.27 0.25
CA ILE A 579 -12.22 -1.09 0.75
C ILE A 579 -12.20 -1.11 2.28
N ILE A 580 -11.18 -0.51 2.90
CA ILE A 580 -11.08 -0.44 4.37
C ILE A 580 -12.30 0.27 4.96
N ASN A 581 -12.70 1.40 4.37
CA ASN A 581 -13.86 2.15 4.86
C ASN A 581 -15.20 1.42 4.63
N CYS A 582 -15.26 0.48 3.68
CA CYS A 582 -16.45 -0.33 3.43
C CYS A 582 -16.54 -1.57 4.34
N ILE A 583 -15.42 -2.26 4.59
CA ILE A 583 -15.42 -3.50 5.38
C ILE A 583 -15.23 -3.27 6.88
N PHE A 584 -14.91 -2.05 7.30
CA PHE A 584 -14.79 -1.66 8.70
C PHE A 584 -15.68 -0.43 8.97
N ASP A 585 -16.69 -0.59 9.83
CA ASP A 585 -17.73 0.42 10.08
C ASP A 585 -17.20 1.81 10.49
N ALA A 586 -16.08 1.85 11.21
CA ALA A 586 -15.39 3.08 11.61
C ALA A 586 -14.05 3.30 10.87
N GLY A 587 -13.86 2.61 9.74
CA GLY A 587 -12.63 2.60 8.96
C GLY A 587 -11.42 2.27 9.84
N PHE A 588 -10.40 3.15 9.81
CA PHE A 588 -9.18 3.01 10.61
C PHE A 588 -9.39 2.99 12.13
N ASP A 589 -10.47 3.60 12.63
CA ASP A 589 -10.73 3.72 14.06
C ASP A 589 -11.45 2.48 14.63
N THR A 590 -11.84 1.54 13.77
CA THR A 590 -12.47 0.28 14.16
C THR A 590 -11.52 -0.54 15.04
N ARG A 591 -11.98 -0.94 16.23
CA ARG A 591 -11.22 -1.81 17.13
C ARG A 591 -11.43 -3.27 16.76
N ILE A 592 -10.34 -4.01 16.64
CA ILE A 592 -10.32 -5.43 16.32
C ILE A 592 -10.19 -6.23 17.61
N ALA A 593 -10.92 -7.33 17.69
CA ALA A 593 -10.76 -8.37 18.70
C ALA A 593 -10.15 -9.64 18.05
N ILE A 594 -9.05 -10.12 18.62
CA ILE A 594 -8.46 -11.44 18.33
C ILE A 594 -8.88 -12.50 19.35
N ASP A 595 -9.33 -12.07 20.53
CA ASP A 595 -9.77 -12.93 21.62
C ASP A 595 -10.96 -12.29 22.37
N SER A 596 -11.42 -12.98 23.41
CA SER A 596 -12.51 -12.52 24.26
C SER A 596 -12.19 -11.24 25.04
N GLU A 597 -10.92 -11.01 25.39
CA GLU A 597 -10.48 -9.77 26.05
C GLU A 597 -10.68 -8.57 25.10
N GLY A 598 -10.28 -8.70 23.84
CA GLY A 598 -10.53 -7.69 22.81
C GLY A 598 -12.02 -7.36 22.61
N ILE A 599 -12.91 -8.35 22.71
CA ILE A 599 -14.36 -8.10 22.67
C ILE A 599 -14.80 -7.25 23.87
N THR A 600 -14.29 -7.55 25.07
CA THR A 600 -14.63 -6.77 26.27
C THR A 600 -14.13 -5.33 26.21
N GLU A 601 -13.06 -5.07 25.44
CA GLU A 601 -12.54 -3.73 25.15
C GLU A 601 -13.29 -2.99 24.03
N GLY A 602 -14.40 -3.58 23.54
CA GLY A 602 -15.24 -3.01 22.49
C GLY A 602 -14.75 -3.29 21.06
N GLY A 603 -13.87 -4.27 20.88
CA GLY A 603 -13.42 -4.72 19.57
C GLY A 603 -14.43 -5.65 18.87
N ILE A 604 -14.42 -5.63 17.54
CA ILE A 604 -15.20 -6.56 16.70
C ILE A 604 -14.34 -7.75 16.27
N MET A 605 -14.93 -8.94 16.28
CA MET A 605 -14.28 -10.15 15.75
C MET A 605 -14.20 -10.06 14.23
N MET A 606 -13.00 -10.23 13.68
CA MET A 606 -12.78 -10.13 12.24
C MET A 606 -13.36 -11.32 11.47
N THR A 607 -13.78 -11.04 10.24
CA THR A 607 -13.96 -12.02 9.16
C THR A 607 -12.62 -12.35 8.51
N GLU A 608 -12.52 -13.49 7.81
CA GLU A 608 -11.33 -13.85 7.03
C GLU A 608 -10.93 -12.76 6.02
N ILE A 609 -11.91 -12.08 5.41
CA ILE A 609 -11.66 -11.01 4.45
C ILE A 609 -11.06 -9.77 5.13
N GLN A 610 -11.57 -9.39 6.30
CA GLN A 610 -10.98 -8.31 7.09
C GLN A 610 -9.54 -8.65 7.51
N GLU A 611 -9.29 -9.89 7.96
CA GLU A 611 -7.96 -10.36 8.30
C GLU A 611 -7.00 -10.31 7.09
N LEU A 612 -7.44 -10.82 5.93
CA LEU A 612 -6.67 -10.78 4.68
C LEU A 612 -6.28 -9.34 4.31
N VAL A 613 -7.24 -8.42 4.29
CA VAL A 613 -7.01 -7.01 3.93
C VAL A 613 -6.02 -6.36 4.90
N ILE A 614 -6.16 -6.59 6.21
CA ILE A 614 -5.22 -6.05 7.22
C ILE A 614 -3.82 -6.63 7.01
N ARG A 615 -3.68 -7.94 6.77
CA ARG A 615 -2.38 -8.58 6.55
C ARG A 615 -1.66 -8.02 5.33
N ILE A 616 -2.40 -7.81 4.24
CA ILE A 616 -1.86 -7.17 3.05
C ILE A 616 -1.44 -5.73 3.39
N CYS A 617 -2.32 -4.94 4.01
CA CYS A 617 -1.99 -3.55 4.37
C CYS A 617 -0.78 -3.43 5.32
N LYS A 618 -0.59 -4.38 6.25
CA LYS A 618 0.59 -4.45 7.13
C LYS A 618 1.90 -4.56 6.35
N VAL A 619 1.95 -5.43 5.35
CA VAL A 619 3.16 -5.59 4.52
C VAL A 619 3.32 -4.45 3.52
N LEU A 620 2.30 -3.63 3.26
CA LEU A 620 2.46 -2.40 2.46
C LEU A 620 3.20 -1.28 3.19
N MET A 621 3.34 -1.39 4.52
CA MET A 621 4.14 -0.47 5.30
C MET A 621 5.62 -0.89 5.24
N PRO A 622 6.57 0.07 5.31
CA PRO A 622 7.98 -0.25 5.41
C PRO A 622 8.25 -1.10 6.67
N PRO A 623 9.29 -1.96 6.66
CA PRO A 623 9.61 -2.79 7.82
C PRO A 623 9.94 -1.93 9.05
N ILE A 624 9.71 -2.48 10.25
CA ILE A 624 10.04 -1.83 11.54
C ILE A 624 11.56 -1.77 11.81
N VAL A 625 12.37 -2.35 10.92
CA VAL A 625 13.83 -2.38 11.09
C VAL A 625 14.43 -1.05 10.64
N PRO A 626 15.33 -0.43 11.43
CA PRO A 626 16.00 0.80 11.03
C PRO A 626 16.76 0.61 9.72
N ILE A 627 16.63 1.57 8.82
CA ILE A 627 17.41 1.64 7.59
C ILE A 627 18.61 2.51 7.87
N TYR A 628 19.80 2.03 7.50
CA TYR A 628 21.05 2.73 7.78
C TYR A 628 21.79 3.17 6.53
N MET A 629 22.45 4.31 6.64
CA MET A 629 23.51 4.78 5.76
C MET A 629 24.84 4.77 6.50
N ILE A 630 25.95 4.61 5.77
CA ILE A 630 27.30 4.68 6.35
C ILE A 630 27.72 6.14 6.42
N LYS A 631 28.19 6.58 7.59
CA LYS A 631 28.68 7.96 7.78
C LYS A 631 29.98 8.19 7.02
N ASP A 632 30.10 9.36 6.40
CA ASP A 632 31.30 9.75 5.65
C ASP A 632 32.58 9.74 6.49
N GLU A 633 32.49 10.06 7.79
CA GLU A 633 33.63 10.06 8.70
C GLU A 633 34.21 8.66 8.98
N CYS A 634 33.48 7.60 8.69
CA CYS A 634 33.95 6.22 8.78
C CYS A 634 34.51 5.67 7.46
N LEU A 635 34.43 6.43 6.36
CA LEU A 635 34.92 5.98 5.05
C LEU A 635 36.39 6.37 4.86
N GLY A 636 37.22 5.41 4.45
CA GLY A 636 38.67 5.57 4.36
C GLY A 636 39.14 6.53 3.25
N ASP A 637 38.61 6.37 2.03
CA ASP A 637 39.15 7.07 0.85
C ASP A 637 38.08 7.68 -0.07
N THR A 638 36.81 7.30 0.06
CA THR A 638 35.70 7.75 -0.81
C THR A 638 34.45 8.02 0.01
N PRO A 639 34.00 9.29 0.14
CA PRO A 639 32.70 9.60 0.76
C PRO A 639 31.56 9.07 -0.11
N ILE A 640 30.42 8.77 0.51
CA ILE A 640 29.20 8.45 -0.23
C ILE A 640 28.53 9.80 -0.55
N ASP A 641 28.44 10.15 -1.82
CA ASP A 641 27.75 11.37 -2.23
C ASP A 641 26.23 11.20 -2.07
N ASN A 642 25.73 11.53 -0.88
CA ASN A 642 24.31 11.43 -0.53
C ASN A 642 23.42 12.26 -1.47
N THR A 643 23.90 13.41 -1.95
CA THR A 643 23.13 14.26 -2.88
C THR A 643 23.00 13.56 -4.22
N HIS A 644 24.09 12.99 -4.71
CA HIS A 644 24.10 12.22 -5.95
C HIS A 644 23.24 10.95 -5.87
N LEU A 645 23.24 10.29 -4.71
CA LEU A 645 22.44 9.09 -4.46
C LEU A 645 20.94 9.42 -4.46
N GLU A 646 20.54 10.49 -3.77
CA GLU A 646 19.16 11.00 -3.78
C GLU A 646 18.70 11.37 -5.19
N LEU A 647 19.55 12.04 -5.97
CA LEU A 647 19.24 12.35 -7.38
C LEU A 647 19.14 11.10 -8.25
N THR A 648 19.97 10.10 -8.00
CA THR A 648 19.92 8.81 -8.71
C THR A 648 18.61 8.07 -8.38
N HIS A 649 18.18 8.12 -7.13
CA HIS A 649 16.90 7.56 -6.69
C HIS A 649 15.72 8.24 -7.40
N GLN A 650 15.63 9.57 -7.34
CA GLN A 650 14.60 10.34 -8.04
C GLN A 650 14.62 10.08 -9.54
N PHE A 651 15.80 9.99 -10.15
CA PHE A 651 15.92 9.67 -11.57
C PHE A 651 15.39 8.27 -11.90
N THR A 652 15.72 7.27 -11.07
CA THR A 652 15.24 5.90 -11.22
C THR A 652 13.72 5.83 -11.15
N GLU A 653 13.10 6.59 -10.24
CA GLU A 653 11.65 6.66 -10.09
C GLU A 653 10.96 7.18 -11.36
N VAL A 654 11.45 8.29 -11.90
CA VAL A 654 10.84 8.91 -13.09
C VAL A 654 11.04 8.06 -14.34
N VAL A 655 12.19 7.40 -14.49
CA VAL A 655 12.42 6.47 -15.61
C VAL A 655 11.57 5.19 -15.45
N SER A 656 11.37 4.70 -14.22
CA SER A 656 10.48 3.57 -13.97
C SER A 656 9.03 3.89 -14.38
N GLN A 657 8.52 5.06 -14.01
CA GLN A 657 7.20 5.54 -14.48
C GLN A 657 7.15 5.64 -16.00
N HIS A 658 8.20 6.20 -16.61
CA HIS A 658 8.30 6.31 -18.07
C HIS A 658 8.19 4.94 -18.76
N ASN A 659 8.92 3.94 -18.24
CA ASN A 659 8.88 2.59 -18.77
C ASN A 659 7.48 1.97 -18.65
N LYS A 660 6.73 2.23 -17.57
CA LYS A 660 5.34 1.76 -17.45
C LYS A 660 4.46 2.27 -18.60
N TYR A 661 4.59 3.53 -18.99
CA TYR A 661 3.87 4.10 -20.14
C TYR A 661 4.22 3.42 -21.47
N ILE A 662 5.50 3.07 -21.67
CA ILE A 662 5.96 2.35 -22.86
C ILE A 662 5.44 0.90 -22.86
N THR A 663 5.48 0.20 -21.71
CA THR A 663 5.04 -1.20 -21.64
C THR A 663 3.53 -1.36 -21.84
N PHE A 664 2.73 -0.45 -21.27
CA PHE A 664 1.27 -0.40 -21.47
C PHE A 664 0.89 -0.37 -22.97
N GLN A 665 1.69 0.30 -23.79
CA GLN A 665 1.50 0.43 -25.23
C GLN A 665 1.70 -0.89 -26.01
N ALA A 666 2.52 -1.81 -25.51
CA ALA A 666 2.83 -3.07 -26.19
C ALA A 666 1.64 -4.05 -26.21
N GLU A 667 0.69 -3.89 -25.28
CA GLU A 667 -0.38 -4.86 -25.03
C GLU A 667 -1.70 -4.48 -25.70
N ASP A 668 -2.01 -3.18 -25.84
CA ASP A 668 -3.22 -2.73 -26.53
C ASP A 668 -2.98 -2.49 -28.04
N THR A 669 -2.76 -3.59 -28.76
CA THR A 669 -2.45 -3.56 -30.20
C THR A 669 -3.66 -3.21 -31.09
N ASN A 670 -4.88 -3.21 -30.55
CA ASN A 670 -6.10 -2.96 -31.32
C ASN A 670 -6.59 -1.51 -31.22
N ALA A 671 -6.18 -0.75 -30.18
CA ALA A 671 -6.47 0.66 -30.05
C ALA A 671 -5.25 1.52 -30.44
N GLN A 672 -5.38 2.25 -31.55
CA GLN A 672 -4.66 3.50 -31.86
C GLN A 672 -3.28 3.45 -32.58
N GLY A 673 -3.33 3.24 -33.91
CA GLY A 673 -2.20 3.56 -34.80
C GLY A 673 -1.75 5.04 -34.77
N ASN A 674 -2.63 5.97 -34.43
CA ASN A 674 -2.28 7.40 -34.28
C ASN A 674 -1.49 7.68 -32.99
N MET A 675 -1.80 6.98 -31.89
CA MET A 675 -1.11 7.17 -30.61
C MET A 675 0.31 6.61 -30.67
N GLN A 676 0.54 5.52 -31.39
CA GLN A 676 1.88 5.00 -31.64
C GLN A 676 2.79 6.01 -32.36
N HIS A 677 2.24 6.78 -33.32
CA HIS A 677 3.00 7.83 -34.00
C HIS A 677 3.34 8.98 -33.04
N ILE A 678 2.39 9.42 -32.23
CA ILE A 678 2.57 10.50 -31.23
C ILE A 678 3.64 10.09 -30.20
N ILE A 679 3.59 8.85 -29.70
CA ILE A 679 4.55 8.33 -28.73
C ILE A 679 5.95 8.24 -29.34
N ARG A 680 6.10 7.64 -30.53
CA ARG A 680 7.42 7.58 -31.22
C ARG A 680 8.00 8.97 -31.46
N GLN A 681 7.16 9.94 -31.82
CA GLN A 681 7.59 11.32 -31.97
C GLN A 681 8.04 11.91 -30.63
N GLN A 682 7.34 11.60 -29.54
CA GLN A 682 7.70 12.07 -28.22
C GLN A 682 8.97 11.39 -27.67
N GLU A 683 9.19 10.10 -27.93
CA GLU A 683 10.45 9.41 -27.63
C GLU A 683 11.63 10.02 -28.39
N GLN A 684 11.42 10.42 -29.65
CA GLN A 684 12.44 11.15 -30.40
C GLN A 684 12.74 12.51 -29.76
N VAL A 685 11.72 13.24 -29.30
CA VAL A 685 11.91 14.51 -28.57
C VAL A 685 12.68 14.27 -27.27
N LEU A 686 12.29 13.26 -26.49
CA LEU A 686 12.98 12.87 -25.26
C LEU A 686 14.46 12.58 -25.52
N ASN A 687 14.76 11.71 -26.49
CA ASN A 687 16.13 11.33 -26.83
C ASN A 687 16.96 12.52 -27.34
N ASN A 688 16.35 13.44 -28.07
CA ASN A 688 17.00 14.66 -28.53
C ASN A 688 17.31 15.62 -27.36
N GLU A 689 16.35 15.83 -26.44
CA GLU A 689 16.55 16.67 -25.26
C GLU A 689 17.62 16.07 -24.33
N LEU A 690 17.60 14.76 -24.09
CA LEU A 690 18.65 14.06 -23.35
C LEU A 690 20.00 14.20 -24.05
N GLY A 691 20.06 13.98 -25.36
CA GLY A 691 21.28 14.11 -26.16
C GLY A 691 21.88 15.52 -26.10
N GLN A 692 21.08 16.58 -25.96
CA GLN A 692 21.59 17.94 -25.77
C GLN A 692 22.25 18.14 -24.39
N VAL A 693 21.76 17.47 -23.36
CA VAL A 693 22.26 17.60 -21.99
C VAL A 693 23.47 16.71 -21.73
N VAL A 694 23.46 15.48 -22.27
CA VAL A 694 24.43 14.43 -21.92
C VAL A 694 25.12 13.79 -23.12
N GLY A 695 24.86 14.23 -24.35
CA GLY A 695 25.36 13.59 -25.57
C GLY A 695 26.89 13.57 -25.72
N HIS A 696 27.60 14.45 -25.01
CA HIS A 696 29.06 14.45 -24.96
C HIS A 696 29.65 13.36 -24.05
N ILE A 697 28.83 12.70 -23.22
CA ILE A 697 29.25 11.56 -22.39
C ILE A 697 29.28 10.32 -23.28
N LYS A 698 30.41 9.60 -23.27
CA LYS A 698 30.57 8.41 -24.11
C LYS A 698 29.61 7.32 -23.64
N GLY A 699 28.82 6.78 -24.56
CA GLY A 699 27.84 5.74 -24.22
C GLY A 699 26.70 6.24 -23.32
N TRP A 700 26.42 7.56 -23.28
CA TRP A 700 25.42 8.16 -22.40
C TRP A 700 24.06 7.44 -22.42
N TYR A 701 23.59 7.01 -23.59
CA TYR A 701 22.32 6.31 -23.74
C TYR A 701 22.36 4.98 -22.99
N GLU A 702 23.41 4.18 -23.21
CA GLU A 702 23.62 2.91 -22.51
C GLU A 702 23.79 3.13 -21.01
N ASN A 703 24.50 4.17 -20.59
CA ASN A 703 24.69 4.51 -19.18
C ASN A 703 23.37 4.91 -18.51
N ILE A 704 22.50 5.71 -19.17
CA ILE A 704 21.14 6.00 -18.69
C ILE A 704 20.33 4.71 -18.61
N THR A 705 20.37 3.88 -19.65
CA THR A 705 19.58 2.64 -19.72
C THR A 705 20.01 1.66 -18.62
N LYS A 706 21.29 1.69 -18.22
CA LYS A 706 21.87 0.88 -17.14
C LYS A 706 21.87 1.55 -15.77
N MET A 707 21.33 2.76 -15.63
CA MET A 707 21.40 3.56 -14.40
C MET A 707 22.82 3.77 -13.87
N ASP A 708 23.82 3.77 -14.76
CA ASP A 708 25.19 4.14 -14.41
C ASP A 708 25.37 5.65 -14.53
N LEU A 709 24.99 6.36 -13.47
CA LEU A 709 25.06 7.81 -13.43
C LEU A 709 26.40 8.36 -12.92
N SER A 710 27.41 7.51 -12.73
CA SER A 710 28.70 7.93 -12.13
C SER A 710 29.44 9.02 -12.90
N GLU A 711 29.33 9.05 -14.22
CA GLU A 711 29.94 10.08 -15.07
C GLU A 711 29.07 11.35 -15.22
N PHE A 712 27.87 11.35 -14.63
CA PHE A 712 26.89 12.43 -14.76
C PHE A 712 26.99 13.34 -13.53
N THR A 713 27.22 14.62 -13.73
CA THR A 713 27.15 15.59 -12.62
C THR A 713 25.72 15.75 -12.13
N ASP A 714 25.52 16.08 -10.85
CA ASP A 714 24.21 16.33 -10.24
C ASP A 714 23.31 17.27 -11.05
N SER A 715 23.86 18.35 -11.59
CA SER A 715 23.11 19.30 -12.43
C SER A 715 22.55 18.66 -13.70
N ARG A 716 23.25 17.66 -14.25
CA ARG A 716 22.80 16.91 -15.43
C ARG A 716 21.73 15.92 -15.03
N ILE A 717 21.88 15.21 -13.91
CA ILE A 717 20.83 14.31 -13.39
C ILE A 717 19.54 15.08 -13.14
N LYS A 718 19.61 16.25 -12.49
CA LYS A 718 18.44 17.15 -12.31
C LYS A 718 17.78 17.55 -13.63
N SER A 719 18.59 17.83 -14.65
CA SER A 719 18.08 18.18 -15.99
C SER A 719 17.41 16.98 -16.67
N MET A 720 17.98 15.78 -16.54
CA MET A 720 17.38 14.55 -17.06
C MET A 720 16.07 14.20 -16.33
N ILE A 721 16.02 14.33 -15.00
CA ILE A 721 14.80 14.18 -14.20
C ILE A 721 13.71 15.10 -14.75
N PHE A 722 14.03 16.38 -14.98
CA PHE A 722 13.08 17.35 -15.51
C PHE A 722 12.55 16.94 -16.90
N ILE A 723 13.44 16.50 -17.80
CA ILE A 723 13.10 16.05 -19.15
C ILE A 723 12.15 14.83 -19.11
N TYR A 724 12.45 13.84 -18.26
CA TYR A 724 11.59 12.66 -18.11
C TYR A 724 10.24 13.01 -17.46
N LYS A 725 10.20 13.86 -16.41
CA LYS A 725 8.94 14.29 -15.78
C LYS A 725 8.02 14.98 -16.78
N LYS A 726 8.55 15.94 -17.55
CA LYS A 726 7.84 16.61 -18.63
C LYS A 726 7.27 15.62 -19.66
N THR A 727 8.00 14.55 -19.95
CA THR A 727 7.55 13.51 -20.91
C THR A 727 6.46 12.62 -20.30
N ASN A 728 6.58 12.25 -19.04
CA ASN A 728 5.57 11.47 -18.32
C ASN A 728 4.26 12.25 -18.17
N GLU A 729 4.33 13.55 -17.85
CA GLU A 729 3.15 14.44 -17.81
C GLU A 729 2.45 14.52 -19.17
N PHE A 730 3.21 14.53 -20.27
CA PHE A 730 2.63 14.48 -21.61
C PHE A 730 1.87 13.18 -21.84
N TYR A 731 2.43 12.03 -21.43
CA TYR A 731 1.77 10.74 -21.54
C TYR A 731 0.50 10.67 -20.70
N GLU A 732 0.53 11.10 -19.43
CA GLU A 732 -0.66 11.17 -18.57
C GLU A 732 -1.80 11.94 -19.22
N ASN A 733 -1.50 13.13 -19.75
CA ASN A 733 -2.49 13.96 -20.43
C ASN A 733 -3.00 13.31 -21.72
N ALA A 734 -2.11 12.70 -22.52
CA ALA A 734 -2.48 12.02 -23.76
C ALA A 734 -3.38 10.80 -23.52
N PHE A 735 -3.12 10.05 -22.44
CA PHE A 735 -3.92 8.88 -22.06
C PHE A 735 -5.23 9.25 -21.37
N SER A 736 -5.31 10.40 -20.67
CA SER A 736 -6.54 10.86 -20.00
C SER A 736 -7.74 11.16 -20.93
N GLY A 737 -7.47 11.44 -22.22
CA GLY A 737 -8.51 11.74 -23.23
C GLY A 737 -9.07 10.50 -23.94
N VAL A 738 -8.42 9.34 -23.77
CA VAL A 738 -8.96 8.04 -24.11
C VAL A 738 -9.59 7.53 -22.82
N ASN A 739 -10.72 6.82 -22.87
CA ASN A 739 -11.37 6.28 -21.66
C ASN A 739 -10.56 5.06 -21.12
N ILE A 740 -9.27 5.27 -20.89
CA ILE A 740 -8.28 4.31 -20.48
C ILE A 740 -7.55 5.01 -19.33
N LYS A 741 -8.05 4.78 -18.13
CA LYS A 741 -7.31 5.13 -16.91
C LYS A 741 -6.05 4.28 -16.92
N VAL A 742 -4.90 4.95 -16.93
CA VAL A 742 -3.59 4.33 -16.76
C VAL A 742 -3.65 3.48 -15.49
N TYR A 743 -3.38 2.18 -15.64
CA TYR A 743 -3.44 1.15 -14.61
C TYR A 743 -2.22 1.19 -13.69
#